data_AF-A0A8H7DA26-F1
#
_entry.id   AF-A0A8H7DA26-F1
#
_cell.length_a   1.000
_cell.length_b   1.000
_cell.length_c   1.000
_cell.angle_alpha   90.00
_cell.angle_beta   90.00
_cell.angle_gamma   90.00
#
_symmetry.space_group_name_H-M   'P 1'
#
loop_
_entity.id
_entity.type
_entity.pdbx_description
1 polymer ?
#
loop_
_entity_poly.entity_id
_entity_poly.type
_entity_poly.pdbx_seq_one_letter_code
_entity_poly.pdbx_strand_id
1 'polypeptide(L)'
;MKIPLENAFQSLDLGDGAWFHPRQGYEALRGSPTHKFYVVTVGLVPGVYTHWEDVVPLVFGFPNAAYKKHTEWTAAVSAWDATRRPRITVSSMPCASTPPPSTSHGSGPSTPQGKKEPHTGSEQKSRLQTAVGPSSRAGTSSVRVNPSPVPQSVLSTPTGERKLLYVCSNGDNTTIYANKDHASSSVRRGLADGSFRKLEVTPRVTDAFDHAEESALEVYYISDSSDVLFELFRRGLVKFFVNERSFGRKCPLRTRVRISSLPLARTPPPMKRSSEYLNPSEYTKRQRTRNVFSLASFGHSLARPSSVARAGHLSEDGRRADFQAIPLELNQRASVPAIHLENDTQDDPAVWLDVPEEDTVLETEKDAHGRPPRKRKWYASTDDSLRYWTTNYRDTYLRVLITREGPMKEEGNCSCGLKPKKYRCLECYGGQLFCRDCIVENHRLRPLCRIEAWNRSFFERRELRQLGLRVQLGHPDNKPCPRAHCGRDKFVVIAPNGFHHVSVDYCQCRQSDSQQRWEQLLLYGWYPSTPDNPKSAITISALKLFHAVSLQGKTTVYHFFNALAKITDNTGSRAFKRRYQLVLRVVRQWRNLRALKRGGMGNDPDRTTSETREGELAVDCLACPKEGVNLPEGWRDVSPEMRFLYTLFLAIDACFRLKRKKISSWAADPSLQDGWAYFVRSGPYHEFVKTLGEQKEMSTCTGLAALDHANTKYSQGYAATGCGMITCGRHEIVAKNGVADLQAGEKYGNMDYVVASAWRHFVGLLFFLLSYDIMCQWSKKLKERLKKLPPTLRLQLALFFVKFVIPKLHILGHLKLCQETFSLLFTLGAGQADMEGIERIWSSSGLMGASTREMGPGSRQDTLDDFWHYWNWNKVVGMGNTLRTRFLKARKELATQKSALDLFSKAQKADVPTWQKEVDDFEAEVPDAKTPYELSKSGVTLRDIELELLNEEQDHE
;
A
#
# COMPACT_ATOMS: atom_id res chain seq x y z
N MET A 1 -2.20 -20.19 21.32
CA MET A 1 -3.26 -20.79 20.47
C MET A 1 -2.78 -21.07 19.02
N LYS A 2 -1.92 -22.08 18.83
CA LYS A 2 -2.43 -23.34 18.25
C LYS A 2 -3.25 -24.02 19.36
N ILE A 3 -4.22 -24.87 19.03
CA ILE A 3 -4.73 -25.85 19.99
C ILE A 3 -3.77 -27.06 19.92
N PRO A 4 -3.37 -27.69 21.04
CA PRO A 4 -2.63 -28.96 21.00
C PRO A 4 -3.44 -30.04 20.26
N LEU A 5 -2.77 -30.89 19.48
CA LEU A 5 -3.46 -31.88 18.65
C LEU A 5 -3.99 -33.07 19.46
N GLU A 6 -3.56 -33.25 20.71
CA GLU A 6 -3.95 -34.36 21.57
C GLU A 6 -5.38 -34.25 22.14
N ASN A 7 -5.89 -33.03 22.37
CA ASN A 7 -7.25 -32.84 22.91
C ASN A 7 -8.33 -32.69 21.81
N ALA A 8 -8.00 -32.94 20.55
CA ALA A 8 -8.95 -32.91 19.43
C ALA A 8 -9.71 -34.23 19.21
N PHE A 9 -9.45 -35.26 20.04
CA PHE A 9 -10.01 -36.61 19.90
C PHE A 9 -11.28 -36.88 20.72
N GLN A 10 -11.80 -35.92 21.50
CA GLN A 10 -12.86 -36.17 22.51
C GLN A 10 -14.14 -35.30 22.37
N SER A 11 -14.36 -34.62 21.24
CA SER A 11 -15.62 -33.87 21.03
C SER A 11 -16.12 -33.84 19.58
N LEU A 12 -15.73 -34.82 18.77
CA LEU A 12 -16.43 -35.17 17.53
C LEU A 12 -16.95 -36.60 17.72
N ASP A 13 -18.03 -36.71 18.48
CA ASP A 13 -18.80 -37.95 18.64
C ASP A 13 -19.57 -38.24 17.33
N LEU A 14 -18.81 -38.65 16.32
CA LEU A 14 -19.30 -39.30 15.12
C LEU A 14 -19.71 -40.73 15.51
N GLY A 15 -20.83 -40.83 16.23
CA GLY A 15 -21.33 -42.09 16.80
C GLY A 15 -21.33 -43.23 15.78
N ASP A 16 -21.13 -44.47 16.29
CA ASP A 16 -20.44 -45.64 15.68
C ASP A 16 -20.81 -46.12 14.24
N GLY A 17 -21.63 -45.41 13.47
CA GLY A 17 -21.97 -45.71 12.07
C GLY A 17 -21.43 -44.74 11.00
N ALA A 18 -20.71 -43.67 11.36
CA ALA A 18 -20.41 -42.56 10.44
C ALA A 18 -19.09 -42.66 9.63
N TRP A 19 -18.22 -43.65 9.88
CA TRP A 19 -16.96 -43.85 9.14
C TRP A 19 -16.86 -45.26 8.54
N PHE A 20 -16.67 -45.35 7.23
CA PHE A 20 -16.67 -46.62 6.49
C PHE A 20 -15.27 -47.07 6.05
N HIS A 21 -14.82 -48.20 6.61
CA HIS A 21 -13.74 -48.98 6.00
C HIS A 21 -14.31 -49.80 4.81
N PRO A 22 -13.65 -49.88 3.63
CA PRO A 22 -14.29 -50.37 2.38
C PRO A 22 -14.71 -51.85 2.30
N ARG A 23 -14.78 -52.61 3.41
CA ARG A 23 -14.99 -54.07 3.42
C ARG A 23 -16.05 -54.60 4.40
N GLN A 24 -16.78 -53.75 5.13
CA GLN A 24 -17.87 -54.18 6.04
C GLN A 24 -19.07 -53.22 6.00
N GLY A 25 -20.26 -53.75 6.26
CA GLY A 25 -21.50 -52.96 6.45
C GLY A 25 -22.44 -52.88 5.23
N TYR A 26 -23.74 -53.08 5.48
CA TYR A 26 -24.89 -52.74 4.62
C TYR A 26 -24.91 -53.25 3.17
N GLU A 27 -25.10 -54.56 3.00
CA GLU A 27 -25.53 -55.16 1.72
C GLU A 27 -26.88 -54.58 1.24
N ALA A 28 -27.77 -54.24 2.18
CA ALA A 28 -29.13 -53.73 1.94
C ALA A 28 -29.23 -52.38 1.19
N LEU A 29 -28.13 -51.64 1.00
CA LEU A 29 -28.12 -50.37 0.27
C LEU A 29 -27.60 -50.49 -1.18
N ARG A 30 -27.16 -51.68 -1.61
CA ARG A 30 -26.74 -51.92 -2.99
C ARG A 30 -27.94 -51.93 -3.93
N GLY A 31 -28.11 -50.85 -4.69
CA GLY A 31 -29.13 -50.74 -5.75
C GLY A 31 -30.29 -49.78 -5.46
N SER A 32 -30.29 -49.06 -4.34
CA SER A 32 -31.30 -48.02 -4.07
C SER A 32 -31.07 -46.77 -4.94
N PRO A 33 -31.96 -46.42 -5.90
CA PRO A 33 -31.70 -45.34 -6.86
C PRO A 33 -31.73 -43.92 -6.26
N THR A 34 -32.18 -43.78 -5.01
CA THR A 34 -32.38 -42.50 -4.33
C THR A 34 -31.22 -42.14 -3.39
N HIS A 35 -30.42 -43.13 -2.99
CA HIS A 35 -29.29 -42.96 -2.07
C HIS A 35 -28.07 -42.35 -2.79
N LYS A 36 -27.16 -41.71 -2.03
CA LYS A 36 -26.08 -40.89 -2.57
C LYS A 36 -24.82 -41.09 -1.74
N PHE A 37 -23.74 -41.50 -2.40
CA PHE A 37 -22.43 -41.71 -1.77
C PHE A 37 -21.50 -40.54 -2.10
N TYR A 38 -20.63 -40.16 -1.17
CA TYR A 38 -19.72 -39.03 -1.29
C TYR A 38 -18.28 -39.50 -1.05
N VAL A 39 -17.47 -39.48 -2.10
CA VAL A 39 -16.05 -39.85 -2.05
C VAL A 39 -15.23 -38.58 -1.77
N VAL A 40 -14.61 -38.48 -0.60
CA VAL A 40 -13.67 -37.40 -0.25
C VAL A 40 -12.28 -37.88 -0.63
N THR A 41 -11.69 -37.27 -1.66
CA THR A 41 -10.35 -37.63 -2.16
C THR A 41 -9.26 -36.76 -1.57
N VAL A 42 -9.59 -35.52 -1.18
CA VAL A 42 -8.74 -34.62 -0.39
C VAL A 42 -9.61 -33.92 0.65
N GLY A 43 -9.22 -33.97 1.92
CA GLY A 43 -9.97 -33.44 3.05
C GLY A 43 -9.33 -33.87 4.37
N LEU A 44 -9.97 -33.54 5.49
CA LEU A 44 -9.49 -33.88 6.84
C LEU A 44 -9.41 -35.41 7.05
N VAL A 45 -10.41 -36.15 6.57
CA VAL A 45 -10.43 -37.62 6.52
C VAL A 45 -10.92 -38.08 5.14
N PRO A 46 -10.00 -38.42 4.22
CA PRO A 46 -10.35 -39.00 2.92
C PRO A 46 -11.02 -40.38 3.07
N GLY A 47 -12.09 -40.65 2.31
CA GLY A 47 -12.92 -41.85 2.44
C GLY A 47 -14.24 -41.79 1.64
N VAL A 48 -15.16 -42.72 1.90
CA VAL A 48 -16.50 -42.77 1.27
C VAL A 48 -17.58 -42.67 2.35
N TYR A 49 -18.53 -41.76 2.17
CA TYR A 49 -19.57 -41.41 3.15
C TYR A 49 -20.98 -41.50 2.55
N THR A 50 -22.00 -41.79 3.37
CA THR A 50 -23.41 -41.91 2.97
C THR A 50 -24.21 -40.62 3.14
N HIS A 51 -23.82 -39.73 4.06
CA HIS A 51 -24.52 -38.47 4.29
C HIS A 51 -23.63 -37.27 3.95
N TRP A 52 -24.27 -36.16 3.60
CA TRP A 52 -23.55 -34.93 3.25
C TRP A 52 -23.08 -34.18 4.50
N GLU A 53 -23.83 -34.28 5.60
CA GLU A 53 -23.52 -33.67 6.88
C GLU A 53 -22.16 -34.13 7.44
N ASP A 54 -21.81 -35.41 7.29
CA ASP A 54 -20.50 -35.97 7.68
C ASP A 54 -19.35 -35.38 6.84
N VAL A 55 -19.62 -35.07 5.57
CA VAL A 55 -18.60 -34.60 4.61
C VAL A 55 -18.30 -33.11 4.76
N VAL A 56 -19.30 -32.29 5.12
CA VAL A 56 -19.14 -30.85 5.33
C VAL A 56 -17.93 -30.49 6.21
N PRO A 57 -17.77 -31.00 7.45
CA PRO A 57 -16.62 -30.67 8.30
C PRO A 57 -15.28 -31.21 7.76
N LEU A 58 -15.30 -32.23 6.89
CA LEU A 58 -14.09 -32.81 6.32
C LEU A 58 -13.54 -32.02 5.13
N VAL A 59 -14.38 -31.27 4.41
CA VAL A 59 -13.97 -30.48 3.24
C VAL A 59 -14.02 -28.97 3.47
N PHE A 60 -14.87 -28.47 4.37
CA PHE A 60 -15.08 -27.03 4.53
C PHE A 60 -13.92 -26.37 5.30
N GLY A 61 -13.17 -25.53 4.59
CA GLY A 61 -11.99 -24.83 5.14
C GLY A 61 -10.68 -25.61 5.04
N PHE A 62 -10.70 -26.87 4.57
CA PHE A 62 -9.49 -27.66 4.34
C PHE A 62 -8.83 -27.25 2.99
N PRO A 63 -7.51 -26.95 2.95
CA PRO A 63 -6.85 -26.50 1.72
C PRO A 63 -6.92 -27.55 0.60
N ASN A 64 -7.31 -27.12 -0.60
CA ASN A 64 -7.43 -27.97 -1.80
C ASN A 64 -8.38 -29.18 -1.64
N ALA A 65 -9.36 -29.11 -0.74
CA ALA A 65 -10.32 -30.17 -0.54
C ALA A 65 -11.06 -30.54 -1.84
N ALA A 66 -11.23 -31.84 -2.06
CA ALA A 66 -11.82 -32.41 -3.27
C ALA A 66 -12.70 -33.60 -2.88
N TYR A 67 -13.95 -33.58 -3.36
CA TYR A 67 -14.90 -34.67 -3.17
C TYR A 67 -15.76 -34.85 -4.43
N LYS A 68 -16.34 -36.05 -4.59
CA LYS A 68 -17.21 -36.38 -5.72
C LYS A 68 -18.40 -37.20 -5.23
N LYS A 69 -19.59 -36.88 -5.74
CA LYS A 69 -20.84 -37.57 -5.44
C LYS A 69 -21.14 -38.65 -6.48
N HIS A 70 -21.61 -39.80 -6.00
CA HIS A 70 -21.98 -40.98 -6.78
C HIS A 70 -23.38 -41.47 -6.36
N THR A 71 -24.12 -42.10 -7.25
CA THR A 71 -25.43 -42.72 -6.96
C THR A 71 -25.33 -44.23 -6.67
N GLU A 72 -24.20 -44.85 -7.02
CA GLU A 72 -23.96 -46.28 -6.84
C GLU A 72 -22.71 -46.51 -5.98
N TRP A 73 -22.80 -47.47 -5.06
CA TRP A 73 -21.70 -47.86 -4.16
C TRP A 73 -20.48 -48.36 -4.93
N THR A 74 -20.69 -49.23 -5.92
CA THR A 74 -19.65 -49.76 -6.81
C THR A 74 -18.87 -48.66 -7.51
N ALA A 75 -19.57 -47.65 -8.04
CA ALA A 75 -18.95 -46.49 -8.69
C ALA A 75 -18.21 -45.59 -7.69
N ALA A 76 -18.69 -45.48 -6.45
CA ALA A 76 -18.04 -44.72 -5.38
C ALA A 76 -16.72 -45.38 -4.93
N VAL A 77 -16.75 -46.67 -4.64
CA VAL A 77 -15.55 -47.45 -4.26
C VAL A 77 -14.53 -47.51 -5.40
N SER A 78 -14.99 -47.73 -6.64
CA SER A 78 -14.09 -47.72 -7.82
C SER A 78 -13.41 -46.36 -8.02
N ALA A 79 -14.11 -45.25 -7.76
CA ALA A 79 -13.53 -43.91 -7.83
C ALA A 79 -12.56 -43.63 -6.66
N TRP A 80 -12.84 -44.15 -5.47
CA TRP A 80 -11.94 -44.09 -4.32
C TRP A 80 -10.64 -44.87 -4.57
N ASP A 81 -10.73 -46.14 -4.95
CA ASP A 81 -9.56 -46.99 -5.23
C ASP A 81 -8.74 -46.46 -6.41
N ALA A 82 -9.38 -45.86 -7.41
CA ALA A 82 -8.69 -45.18 -8.52
C ALA A 82 -7.88 -43.94 -8.09
N THR A 83 -8.12 -43.37 -6.91
CA THR A 83 -7.24 -42.33 -6.33
C THR A 83 -6.06 -42.88 -5.52
N ARG A 84 -6.02 -44.19 -5.26
CA ARG A 84 -4.98 -44.87 -4.47
C ARG A 84 -3.99 -45.70 -5.28
N ARG A 85 -4.27 -46.01 -6.56
CA ARG A 85 -3.32 -46.73 -7.43
C ARG A 85 -2.25 -45.80 -8.01
N PRO A 86 -0.94 -46.15 -7.97
CA PRO A 86 0.08 -45.42 -8.69
C PRO A 86 -0.12 -45.55 -10.22
N ARG A 87 0.21 -44.49 -10.96
CA ARG A 87 0.14 -44.50 -12.44
C ARG A 87 1.39 -45.15 -13.03
N ILE A 88 1.34 -46.45 -13.24
CA ILE A 88 2.28 -47.13 -14.15
C ILE A 88 1.92 -46.71 -15.58
N THR A 89 2.86 -46.09 -16.29
CA THR A 89 2.72 -45.74 -17.72
C THR A 89 3.64 -46.62 -18.57
N VAL A 90 3.15 -47.80 -18.95
CA VAL A 90 3.81 -48.63 -19.97
C VAL A 90 3.60 -47.97 -21.35
N SER A 91 4.67 -47.92 -22.15
CA SER A 91 4.64 -47.40 -23.52
C SER A 91 4.55 -48.57 -24.52
N SER A 92 3.64 -48.48 -25.47
CA SER A 92 3.61 -49.36 -26.65
C SER A 92 3.30 -48.57 -27.92
N MET A 93 3.86 -49.01 -29.05
CA MET A 93 3.80 -48.32 -30.36
C MET A 93 2.61 -48.77 -31.23
N PRO A 94 2.20 -47.99 -32.26
CA PRO A 94 0.95 -48.21 -32.98
C PRO A 94 1.09 -48.94 -34.33
N CYS A 95 0.30 -50.01 -34.53
CA CYS A 95 -0.21 -50.55 -35.82
C CYS A 95 -1.20 -51.72 -35.49
N ALA A 96 -2.19 -52.11 -36.31
CA ALA A 96 -2.63 -51.65 -37.63
C ALA A 96 -4.16 -51.86 -37.88
N SER A 97 -4.62 -51.38 -39.04
CA SER A 97 -5.87 -51.59 -39.82
C SER A 97 -6.42 -53.04 -39.91
N THR A 98 -7.67 -53.44 -40.27
CA THR A 98 -8.92 -52.84 -40.87
C THR A 98 -10.01 -53.99 -40.98
N PRO A 99 -11.08 -53.97 -41.83
CA PRO A 99 -12.30 -53.13 -42.02
C PRO A 99 -13.58 -54.05 -41.85
N PRO A 100 -14.72 -53.97 -42.61
CA PRO A 100 -15.47 -52.92 -43.36
C PRO A 100 -16.92 -52.76 -42.77
N PRO A 101 -18.04 -52.43 -43.47
CA PRO A 101 -18.33 -51.75 -44.77
C PRO A 101 -19.28 -50.52 -44.58
N SER A 102 -19.88 -49.81 -45.57
CA SER A 102 -19.53 -49.36 -46.95
C SER A 102 -20.48 -48.18 -47.32
N THR A 103 -20.04 -47.10 -47.98
CA THR A 103 -20.35 -46.66 -49.38
C THR A 103 -20.36 -45.11 -49.42
N SER A 104 -20.20 -44.38 -50.54
CA SER A 104 -19.43 -44.59 -51.78
C SER A 104 -19.27 -43.25 -52.54
N HIS A 105 -18.09 -43.00 -53.15
CA HIS A 105 -17.73 -41.95 -54.14
C HIS A 105 -18.02 -40.44 -53.86
N GLY A 106 -17.17 -39.48 -54.26
CA GLY A 106 -15.81 -39.56 -54.82
C GLY A 106 -15.37 -38.25 -55.53
N SER A 107 -14.04 -38.00 -55.63
CA SER A 107 -13.35 -36.94 -56.43
C SER A 107 -13.74 -35.45 -56.18
N GLY A 108 -12.87 -34.45 -56.31
CA GLY A 108 -11.51 -34.34 -56.89
C GLY A 108 -10.77 -33.06 -56.41
N PRO A 109 -9.64 -32.64 -57.03
CA PRO A 109 -8.55 -32.01 -56.25
C PRO A 109 -8.08 -30.59 -56.67
N SER A 110 -7.10 -30.10 -55.89
CA SER A 110 -5.89 -29.30 -56.29
C SER A 110 -5.81 -27.77 -56.12
N THR A 111 -4.61 -27.37 -55.68
CA THR A 111 -3.88 -26.06 -55.76
C THR A 111 -3.49 -25.70 -57.22
N PRO A 112 -2.95 -24.50 -57.62
CA PRO A 112 -2.00 -23.64 -56.85
C PRO A 112 -1.91 -22.10 -57.14
N GLN A 113 -0.98 -21.43 -56.42
CA GLN A 113 -0.06 -20.31 -56.78
C GLN A 113 -0.47 -19.03 -57.56
N GLY A 114 -0.01 -17.88 -57.01
CA GLY A 114 0.59 -16.75 -57.76
C GLY A 114 -0.30 -15.54 -58.10
N LYS A 115 0.21 -14.36 -58.55
CA LYS A 115 1.51 -13.66 -58.33
C LYS A 115 1.42 -12.23 -58.97
N LYS A 116 2.27 -11.27 -58.54
CA LYS A 116 2.62 -9.95 -59.15
C LYS A 116 1.75 -8.70 -58.88
N GLU A 117 2.47 -7.56 -58.92
CA GLU A 117 2.10 -6.14 -58.88
C GLU A 117 2.32 -5.54 -60.31
N PRO A 118 2.51 -4.21 -60.55
CA PRO A 118 1.89 -2.98 -59.99
C PRO A 118 1.36 -2.04 -61.13
N HIS A 119 0.91 -0.81 -60.84
CA HIS A 119 1.40 0.45 -61.47
C HIS A 119 0.80 1.73 -60.85
N THR A 120 1.18 2.91 -61.36
CA THR A 120 1.06 4.26 -60.74
C THR A 120 0.52 5.33 -61.70
N GLY A 121 -0.03 6.44 -61.17
CA GLY A 121 -0.46 7.62 -61.94
C GLY A 121 -0.83 8.83 -61.07
N SER A 122 -0.79 10.07 -61.60
CA SER A 122 -0.93 11.33 -60.84
C SER A 122 -1.28 12.55 -61.71
N GLU A 123 -2.06 13.54 -61.21
CA GLU A 123 -2.18 14.88 -61.84
C GLU A 123 -2.62 16.04 -60.88
N GLN A 124 -2.84 17.27 -61.38
CA GLN A 124 -2.63 18.55 -60.63
C GLN A 124 -3.48 19.78 -61.09
N LYS A 125 -3.47 20.91 -60.31
CA LYS A 125 -3.94 22.33 -60.57
C LYS A 125 -5.43 22.65 -60.22
N SER A 126 -5.93 23.89 -60.00
CA SER A 126 -5.48 25.25 -59.51
C SER A 126 -6.75 26.17 -59.33
N ARG A 127 -6.87 27.50 -59.02
CA ARG A 127 -6.04 28.72 -58.72
C ARG A 127 -6.94 29.90 -58.17
N LEU A 128 -6.37 31.07 -57.79
CA LEU A 128 -6.95 32.46 -57.62
C LEU A 128 -7.85 32.77 -56.37
N GLN A 129 -7.86 33.89 -55.60
CA GLN A 129 -7.47 35.35 -55.67
C GLN A 129 -8.59 36.31 -56.16
N THR A 130 -8.87 37.57 -55.71
CA THR A 130 -8.43 38.57 -54.66
C THR A 130 -9.46 39.77 -54.68
N ALA A 131 -9.59 40.84 -53.84
CA ALA A 131 -9.05 41.39 -52.55
C ALA A 131 -10.20 42.27 -51.87
N VAL A 132 -10.22 43.53 -51.34
CA VAL A 132 -9.38 44.75 -51.04
C VAL A 132 -10.14 45.65 -49.98
N GLY A 133 -9.53 46.62 -49.23
CA GLY A 133 -10.22 47.86 -48.72
C GLY A 133 -9.92 48.40 -47.28
N PRO A 134 -10.01 49.73 -46.94
CA PRO A 134 -9.34 50.34 -45.74
C PRO A 134 -10.10 51.38 -44.86
N SER A 135 -9.37 52.03 -43.91
CA SER A 135 -9.69 53.27 -43.10
C SER A 135 -10.50 53.09 -41.78
N SER A 136 -10.41 53.93 -40.71
CA SER A 136 -9.66 55.20 -40.49
C SER A 136 -9.34 55.52 -38.98
N ARG A 137 -8.77 56.72 -38.76
CA ARG A 137 -8.44 57.51 -37.51
C ARG A 137 -9.58 57.63 -36.46
N ALA A 138 -9.43 58.17 -35.22
CA ALA A 138 -8.32 58.54 -34.31
C ALA A 138 -8.91 58.93 -32.92
N GLY A 139 -8.11 59.32 -31.92
CA GLY A 139 -8.61 59.98 -30.69
C GLY A 139 -7.64 59.97 -29.49
N THR A 140 -7.25 61.16 -29.01
CA THR A 140 -6.36 61.36 -27.85
C THR A 140 -7.11 62.07 -26.70
N SER A 141 -6.75 61.74 -25.45
CA SER A 141 -6.68 62.71 -24.35
C SER A 141 -5.99 62.09 -23.13
N SER A 142 -5.52 62.94 -22.22
CA SER A 142 -4.70 62.58 -21.06
C SER A 142 -5.11 63.36 -19.82
N VAL A 143 -5.12 62.70 -18.66
CA VAL A 143 -5.14 63.39 -17.36
C VAL A 143 -4.13 62.72 -16.43
N ARG A 144 -3.27 63.53 -15.81
CA ARG A 144 -2.52 63.17 -14.60
C ARG A 144 -3.17 63.91 -13.43
N VAL A 145 -3.35 63.24 -12.29
CA VAL A 145 -3.37 63.88 -10.96
C VAL A 145 -2.52 63.01 -10.02
N ASN A 146 -1.89 63.66 -9.04
CA ASN A 146 -0.80 63.12 -8.20
C ASN A 146 -1.30 62.50 -6.87
N PRO A 147 -0.41 61.93 -6.02
CA PRO A 147 -0.78 60.94 -5.00
C PRO A 147 -0.88 61.48 -3.55
N SER A 148 -1.20 60.57 -2.61
CA SER A 148 -0.93 60.55 -1.14
C SER A 148 -2.19 60.25 -0.31
N PRO A 149 -2.07 59.83 0.97
CA PRO A 149 -1.00 59.05 1.61
C PRO A 149 -1.54 57.74 2.26
N VAL A 150 -0.66 56.96 2.90
CA VAL A 150 -1.02 55.79 3.72
C VAL A 150 -1.23 56.21 5.18
N PRO A 151 -2.29 55.72 5.85
CA PRO A 151 -2.28 55.48 7.29
C PRO A 151 -2.24 53.98 7.60
N GLN A 152 -1.35 53.56 8.51
CA GLN A 152 -1.40 52.24 9.16
C GLN A 152 -2.20 52.35 10.46
N SER A 153 -3.15 51.45 10.71
CA SER A 153 -3.67 51.25 12.08
C SER A 153 -4.31 49.87 12.30
N VAL A 154 -3.65 49.09 13.17
CA VAL A 154 -4.23 48.23 14.22
C VAL A 154 -5.49 47.39 13.89
N LEU A 155 -5.31 46.05 13.86
CA LEU A 155 -6.40 45.09 14.05
C LEU A 155 -6.52 44.69 15.53
N SER A 156 -7.71 44.86 16.11
CA SER A 156 -8.05 44.39 17.46
C SER A 156 -8.32 42.89 17.50
N THR A 157 -7.66 42.15 18.39
CA THR A 157 -7.90 40.71 18.59
C THR A 157 -9.05 40.45 19.57
N PRO A 158 -10.03 39.58 19.23
CA PRO A 158 -11.13 39.23 20.14
C PRO A 158 -10.67 38.32 21.30
N THR A 159 -11.37 38.40 22.42
CA THR A 159 -11.11 37.64 23.64
C THR A 159 -11.56 36.18 23.53
N GLY A 160 -10.63 35.25 23.72
CA GLY A 160 -10.88 33.82 23.89
C GLY A 160 -9.70 33.19 24.63
N GLU A 161 -9.97 32.43 25.68
CA GLU A 161 -8.96 32.01 26.65
C GLU A 161 -7.87 31.12 26.02
N ARG A 162 -6.61 31.45 26.29
CA ARG A 162 -5.45 30.69 25.82
C ARG A 162 -4.75 30.04 27.02
N LYS A 163 -4.71 28.71 27.04
CA LYS A 163 -3.72 27.98 27.84
C LYS A 163 -2.33 28.45 27.40
N LEU A 164 -1.57 29.01 28.33
CA LEU A 164 -0.22 29.50 28.08
C LEU A 164 0.69 29.06 29.22
N LEU A 165 1.70 28.28 28.85
CA LEU A 165 2.72 27.72 29.71
C LEU A 165 4.05 27.91 28.99
N TYR A 166 5.01 28.55 29.65
CA TYR A 166 6.38 28.65 29.19
C TYR A 166 7.36 28.29 30.30
N VAL A 167 8.49 27.74 29.88
CA VAL A 167 9.54 27.22 30.76
C VAL A 167 10.81 27.99 30.48
N CYS A 168 11.41 28.56 31.52
CA CYS A 168 12.77 29.05 31.51
C CYS A 168 13.67 27.97 32.13
N SER A 169 14.73 27.57 31.42
CA SER A 169 15.81 26.79 32.01
C SER A 169 17.12 27.54 31.82
N ASN A 170 17.69 27.99 32.93
CA ASN A 170 18.98 28.66 32.98
C ASN A 170 19.93 27.76 33.79
N GLY A 171 20.72 26.96 33.08
CA GLY A 171 21.41 25.81 33.66
C GLY A 171 20.46 24.80 34.32
N ASP A 172 20.86 24.29 35.49
CA ASP A 172 20.11 23.31 36.29
C ASP A 172 18.84 23.88 36.97
N ASN A 173 18.62 25.20 36.92
CA ASN A 173 17.40 25.82 37.43
C ASN A 173 16.34 25.93 36.33
N THR A 174 15.30 25.08 36.44
CA THR A 174 14.07 25.18 35.64
C THR A 174 12.98 25.91 36.43
N THR A 175 12.59 27.09 35.95
CA THR A 175 11.47 27.90 36.46
C THR A 175 10.31 27.82 35.47
N ILE A 176 9.11 27.55 35.99
CA ILE A 176 7.88 27.54 35.18
C ILE A 176 7.08 28.80 35.47
N TYR A 177 6.51 29.37 34.40
CA TYR A 177 5.58 30.47 34.47
C TYR A 177 4.25 30.06 33.84
N ALA A 178 3.14 30.40 34.51
CA ALA A 178 1.79 30.09 34.03
C ALA A 178 0.75 31.07 34.59
N ASN A 179 -0.37 31.21 33.89
CA ASN A 179 -1.55 31.85 34.47
C ASN A 179 -2.08 31.00 35.64
N LYS A 180 -2.36 31.65 36.78
CA LYS A 180 -2.65 31.05 38.09
C LYS A 180 -3.76 30.01 38.03
N ASP A 181 -4.82 30.32 37.31
CA ASP A 181 -6.10 29.60 37.38
C ASP A 181 -6.16 28.36 36.47
N HIS A 182 -5.14 28.17 35.61
CA HIS A 182 -5.10 27.09 34.61
C HIS A 182 -3.90 26.13 34.74
N ALA A 183 -3.15 26.19 35.85
CA ALA A 183 -2.01 25.29 36.09
C ALA A 183 -2.43 23.80 36.06
N SER A 184 -1.94 23.07 35.05
CA SER A 184 -2.41 21.71 34.73
C SER A 184 -1.98 20.65 35.76
N SER A 185 -2.67 19.50 35.78
CA SER A 185 -2.38 18.39 36.70
C SER A 185 -1.03 17.70 36.46
N SER A 186 -0.28 18.09 35.42
CA SER A 186 1.12 17.71 35.21
C SER A 186 2.09 18.69 35.88
N VAL A 187 1.82 20.00 35.80
CA VAL A 187 2.64 21.04 36.48
C VAL A 187 2.57 20.87 38.00
N ARG A 188 1.36 20.68 38.54
CA ARG A 188 1.15 20.42 39.98
C ARG A 188 1.91 19.18 40.47
N ARG A 189 2.08 18.16 39.61
CA ARG A 189 2.84 16.94 39.92
C ARG A 189 4.35 17.16 39.90
N GLY A 190 4.87 17.93 38.94
CA GLY A 190 6.30 18.22 38.86
C GLY A 190 6.81 19.18 39.93
N LEU A 191 5.93 20.01 40.50
CA LEU A 191 6.21 20.75 41.72
C LEU A 191 6.22 19.82 42.95
N ALA A 192 5.25 18.91 43.04
CA ALA A 192 5.14 17.96 44.16
C ALA A 192 6.22 16.84 44.17
N ASP A 193 6.79 16.47 43.02
CA ASP A 193 7.89 15.49 42.91
C ASP A 193 9.29 16.13 42.86
N GLY A 194 9.37 17.44 43.06
CA GLY A 194 10.63 18.20 43.09
C GLY A 194 11.31 18.41 41.72
N SER A 195 10.69 17.98 40.62
CA SER A 195 11.23 18.21 39.26
C SER A 195 11.24 19.69 38.84
N PHE A 196 10.48 20.57 39.52
CA PHE A 196 10.46 22.02 39.29
C PHE A 196 10.66 22.77 40.61
N ARG A 197 11.56 23.77 40.62
CA ARG A 197 11.93 24.51 41.86
C ARG A 197 10.96 25.64 42.23
N LYS A 198 10.39 26.33 41.23
CA LYS A 198 9.51 27.49 41.45
C LYS A 198 8.46 27.59 40.34
N LEU A 199 7.26 28.03 40.73
CA LEU A 199 6.20 28.48 39.84
C LEU A 199 6.00 29.97 40.09
N GLU A 200 6.03 30.77 39.02
CA GLU A 200 5.70 32.19 39.06
C GLU A 200 4.49 32.50 38.18
N VAL A 201 3.77 33.57 38.51
CA VAL A 201 2.49 33.94 37.90
C VAL A 201 2.64 35.32 37.25
N THR A 202 2.55 35.37 35.93
CA THR A 202 2.56 36.63 35.16
C THR A 202 1.15 36.93 34.60
N PRO A 203 0.65 38.18 34.64
CA PRO A 203 -0.66 38.53 34.11
C PRO A 203 -0.77 38.35 32.59
N ARG A 204 0.34 38.58 31.87
CA ARG A 204 0.45 38.34 30.43
C ARG A 204 1.73 37.57 30.11
N VAL A 205 1.83 37.09 28.88
CA VAL A 205 3.02 36.39 28.35
C VAL A 205 4.09 37.36 27.83
N THR A 206 3.75 38.62 27.56
CA THR A 206 4.70 39.67 27.19
C THR A 206 5.66 39.98 28.33
N ASP A 207 5.09 40.25 29.51
CA ASP A 207 5.75 40.74 30.72
C ASP A 207 6.82 39.77 31.27
N ALA A 208 6.79 38.53 30.76
CA ALA A 208 7.77 37.47 30.96
C ALA A 208 9.16 37.77 30.38
N PHE A 209 9.18 38.35 29.17
CA PHE A 209 10.39 38.53 28.38
C PHE A 209 11.16 39.77 28.85
N ASP A 210 10.47 40.73 29.46
CA ASP A 210 11.06 41.92 30.10
C ASP A 210 11.84 41.58 31.40
N HIS A 211 11.87 40.29 31.81
CA HIS A 211 12.65 39.76 32.93
C HIS A 211 13.63 38.65 32.49
N ALA A 212 13.86 38.49 31.19
CA ALA A 212 14.69 37.43 30.62
C ALA A 212 15.97 37.99 29.96
N GLU A 213 17.10 37.89 30.66
CA GLU A 213 18.41 38.26 30.10
C GLU A 213 18.72 37.43 28.83
N GLU A 214 19.14 38.11 27.75
CA GLU A 214 19.16 37.54 26.38
C GLU A 214 20.02 36.27 26.22
N SER A 215 21.00 36.05 27.09
CA SER A 215 22.03 35.03 26.93
C SER A 215 21.64 33.60 27.32
N ALA A 216 20.54 33.36 28.05
CA ALA A 216 20.36 32.07 28.75
C ALA A 216 18.92 31.51 28.87
N LEU A 217 18.19 31.36 27.76
CA LEU A 217 16.92 30.60 27.74
C LEU A 217 16.81 29.56 26.59
N GLU A 218 16.39 28.33 26.94
CA GLU A 218 15.62 27.43 26.07
C GLU A 218 14.12 27.60 26.38
N VAL A 219 13.45 28.56 25.72
CA VAL A 219 12.00 28.78 25.90
C VAL A 219 11.21 27.67 25.21
N TYR A 220 10.46 26.89 26.00
CA TYR A 220 9.48 25.91 25.51
C TYR A 220 8.07 26.46 25.65
N TYR A 221 7.30 26.50 24.57
CA TYR A 221 5.97 27.11 24.53
C TYR A 221 4.87 26.07 24.26
N ILE A 222 3.77 26.13 25.02
CA ILE A 222 2.57 25.32 24.81
C ILE A 222 1.39 26.27 24.56
N SER A 223 0.79 26.19 23.37
CA SER A 223 -0.42 26.93 23.00
C SER A 223 -1.14 26.23 21.85
N ASP A 224 -2.46 26.36 21.82
CA ASP A 224 -3.34 25.82 20.78
C ASP A 224 -3.55 26.82 19.62
N SER A 225 -3.00 28.05 19.72
CA SER A 225 -3.18 29.12 18.73
C SER A 225 -1.92 29.32 17.87
N SER A 226 -2.08 29.15 16.55
CA SER A 226 -1.01 29.22 15.54
C SER A 226 -0.32 30.58 15.43
N ASP A 227 -1.03 31.66 15.72
CA ASP A 227 -0.67 32.98 15.19
C ASP A 227 0.39 33.65 16.06
N VAL A 228 0.32 33.42 17.38
CA VAL A 228 1.37 33.83 18.34
C VAL A 228 2.63 32.97 18.17
N LEU A 229 2.46 31.66 17.89
CA LEU A 229 3.57 30.77 17.55
C LEU A 229 4.35 31.27 16.33
N PHE A 230 3.65 31.75 15.30
CA PHE A 230 4.28 32.23 14.07
C PHE A 230 5.08 33.53 14.29
N GLU A 231 4.56 34.47 15.06
CA GLU A 231 5.25 35.73 15.38
C GLU A 231 6.45 35.52 16.31
N LEU A 232 6.34 34.66 17.33
CA LEU A 232 7.46 34.33 18.22
C LEU A 232 8.58 33.56 17.49
N PHE A 233 8.22 32.66 16.57
CA PHE A 233 9.20 31.99 15.71
C PHE A 233 9.88 32.99 14.76
N ARG A 234 9.13 33.94 14.18
CA ARG A 234 9.66 34.99 13.31
C ARG A 234 10.66 35.91 14.02
N ARG A 235 10.51 36.11 15.33
CA ARG A 235 11.44 36.88 16.19
C ARG A 235 12.61 36.03 16.73
N GLY A 236 12.67 34.73 16.43
CA GLY A 236 13.74 33.82 16.88
C GLY A 236 13.68 33.40 18.35
N LEU A 237 12.63 33.79 19.09
CA LEU A 237 12.54 33.67 20.56
C LEU A 237 12.16 32.27 21.08
N VAL A 238 11.83 31.33 20.19
CA VAL A 238 11.39 29.96 20.56
C VAL A 238 12.19 28.92 19.76
N LYS A 239 12.96 28.09 20.48
CA LYS A 239 13.81 27.04 19.87
C LYS A 239 13.08 25.71 19.66
N PHE A 240 12.09 25.36 20.49
CA PHE A 240 11.40 24.07 20.46
C PHE A 240 9.92 24.16 20.86
N PHE A 241 9.09 23.29 20.28
CA PHE A 241 7.65 23.17 20.57
C PHE A 241 7.30 21.78 21.13
N VAL A 242 6.39 21.72 22.12
CA VAL A 242 5.95 20.47 22.74
C VAL A 242 4.42 20.46 22.92
N ASN A 243 3.74 19.49 22.30
CA ASN A 243 2.29 19.30 22.46
C ASN A 243 1.93 18.78 23.87
N GLU A 244 0.80 19.22 24.42
CA GLU A 244 0.30 18.82 25.75
C GLU A 244 0.22 17.29 25.94
N ARG A 245 -0.10 16.52 24.87
CA ARG A 245 -0.15 15.05 24.90
C ARG A 245 1.22 14.39 25.16
N SER A 246 2.33 15.08 24.91
CA SER A 246 3.69 14.54 25.09
C SER A 246 4.15 14.54 26.56
N PHE A 247 3.59 15.41 27.40
CA PHE A 247 3.99 15.52 28.82
C PHE A 247 3.70 14.25 29.62
N GLY A 248 2.70 13.46 29.24
CA GLY A 248 2.27 12.27 29.97
C GLY A 248 3.16 11.03 29.84
N ARG A 249 4.18 11.01 28.95
CA ARG A 249 5.02 9.83 28.70
C ARG A 249 6.49 10.18 28.45
N LYS A 250 7.26 10.29 29.55
CA LYS A 250 8.71 10.60 29.58
C LYS A 250 9.08 11.87 28.80
N CYS A 251 8.82 13.03 29.41
CA CYS A 251 9.27 14.33 28.89
C CYS A 251 10.80 14.34 28.66
N PRO A 252 11.29 14.81 27.48
CA PRO A 252 12.71 14.74 27.13
C PRO A 252 13.65 15.50 28.07
N LEU A 253 13.14 16.53 28.78
CA LEU A 253 13.89 17.32 29.78
C LEU A 253 14.59 16.44 30.83
N ARG A 254 13.98 15.30 31.23
CA ARG A 254 14.56 14.39 32.23
C ARG A 254 15.82 13.63 31.77
N THR A 255 16.35 13.92 30.58
CA THR A 255 17.42 13.16 29.92
C THR A 255 18.72 13.94 29.69
N ARG A 256 18.75 15.26 29.93
CA ARG A 256 19.94 16.12 29.69
C ARG A 256 20.84 16.34 30.91
N VAL A 257 20.39 16.04 32.13
CA VAL A 257 20.95 16.57 33.39
C VAL A 257 21.94 15.62 34.12
N ARG A 258 22.45 14.55 33.47
CA ARG A 258 23.48 13.67 34.08
C ARG A 258 24.43 13.00 33.08
N ILE A 259 25.59 13.62 32.81
CA ILE A 259 26.84 12.92 32.47
C ILE A 259 28.03 13.64 33.13
N SER A 260 28.96 12.84 33.69
CA SER A 260 30.38 13.11 34.04
C SER A 260 30.76 13.29 35.52
N SER A 261 31.16 12.17 36.15
CA SER A 261 32.32 12.07 37.05
C SER A 261 32.62 10.60 37.40
N LEU A 262 33.82 10.13 37.07
CA LEU A 262 34.51 8.96 37.66
C LEU A 262 35.59 9.51 38.63
N PRO A 263 36.25 8.72 39.53
CA PRO A 263 36.55 7.28 39.39
C PRO A 263 36.52 6.43 40.71
N LEU A 264 37.15 5.25 40.62
CA LEU A 264 37.66 4.36 41.68
C LEU A 264 36.68 3.41 42.40
N ALA A 265 37.27 2.34 42.95
CA ALA A 265 36.63 1.04 43.18
C ALA A 265 36.56 0.63 44.66
N ARG A 266 35.69 -0.36 44.96
CA ARG A 266 35.86 -1.33 46.06
C ARG A 266 34.97 -2.58 45.87
N THR A 267 35.29 -3.65 46.60
CA THR A 267 34.75 -5.02 46.48
C THR A 267 33.52 -5.29 47.38
N PRO A 268 32.78 -6.40 47.18
CA PRO A 268 31.43 -6.59 47.74
C PRO A 268 31.34 -7.48 49.01
N PRO A 269 30.32 -7.27 49.86
CA PRO A 269 29.79 -8.23 50.83
C PRO A 269 28.43 -8.87 50.38
N PRO A 270 27.87 -9.90 51.08
CA PRO A 270 27.17 -10.99 50.39
C PRO A 270 25.74 -11.35 50.85
N MET A 271 25.13 -12.33 50.15
CA MET A 271 23.96 -13.16 50.53
C MET A 271 22.59 -12.44 50.63
N LYS A 272 21.43 -13.10 50.41
CA LYS A 272 21.07 -14.51 50.64
C LYS A 272 20.42 -15.23 49.44
N ARG A 273 20.34 -16.57 49.57
CA ARG A 273 19.58 -17.48 48.71
C ARG A 273 18.10 -17.48 49.09
N SER A 274 17.23 -17.70 48.11
CA SER A 274 16.03 -18.52 48.25
C SER A 274 15.92 -19.38 46.99
N SER A 275 15.83 -20.70 47.15
CA SER A 275 15.79 -21.66 46.04
C SER A 275 14.36 -22.07 45.74
N GLU A 276 14.01 -22.14 44.47
CA GLU A 276 12.97 -23.05 43.99
C GLU A 276 13.29 -23.47 42.55
N TYR A 277 13.23 -24.77 42.29
CA TYR A 277 13.39 -25.36 40.95
C TYR A 277 12.01 -25.51 40.30
N LEU A 278 11.94 -25.32 38.98
CA LEU A 278 11.14 -26.16 38.10
C LEU A 278 11.59 -25.97 36.63
N ASN A 279 11.29 -26.95 35.78
CA ASN A 279 11.88 -27.09 34.44
C ASN A 279 11.09 -26.34 33.33
N PRO A 280 11.69 -26.10 32.14
CA PRO A 280 11.15 -25.18 31.15
C PRO A 280 10.26 -25.83 30.08
N SER A 281 9.23 -25.11 29.62
CA SER A 281 8.57 -25.33 28.33
C SER A 281 7.95 -24.04 27.75
N GLU A 282 7.64 -24.09 26.45
CA GLU A 282 6.73 -23.21 25.70
C GLU A 282 6.81 -21.67 25.85
N TYR A 283 7.31 -20.96 24.81
CA TYR A 283 6.88 -19.58 24.53
C TYR A 283 6.94 -19.21 23.04
N THR A 284 5.82 -19.31 22.30
CA THR A 284 5.69 -18.82 20.91
C THR A 284 4.47 -17.91 20.71
N LYS A 285 4.64 -16.59 20.88
CA LYS A 285 3.57 -15.60 20.64
C LYS A 285 3.31 -15.39 19.12
N ARG A 286 2.21 -15.96 18.62
CA ARG A 286 1.66 -15.70 17.27
C ARG A 286 1.08 -14.29 17.14
N GLN A 287 1.39 -13.58 16.06
CA GLN A 287 0.67 -12.37 15.65
C GLN A 287 -0.57 -12.75 14.80
N ARG A 288 -1.73 -12.14 15.07
CA ARG A 288 -2.95 -12.30 14.25
C ARG A 288 -3.04 -11.20 13.19
N THR A 289 -3.06 -11.57 11.91
CA THR A 289 -3.49 -10.69 10.81
C THR A 289 -5.02 -10.62 10.80
N ARG A 290 -5.59 -9.43 10.58
CA ARG A 290 -7.03 -9.23 10.37
C ARG A 290 -7.32 -9.06 8.88
N ASN A 291 -7.88 -10.08 8.25
CA ASN A 291 -8.60 -9.98 6.98
C ASN A 291 -10.08 -10.27 7.26
N VAL A 292 -10.96 -9.34 6.92
CA VAL A 292 -12.42 -9.57 6.89
C VAL A 292 -12.96 -8.95 5.60
N PHE A 293 -13.21 -9.79 4.60
CA PHE A 293 -14.19 -9.51 3.56
C PHE A 293 -15.46 -10.25 3.96
N SER A 294 -16.60 -9.55 4.02
CA SER A 294 -17.91 -10.18 4.17
C SER A 294 -18.65 -10.06 2.83
N LEU A 295 -19.09 -11.20 2.31
CA LEU A 295 -19.89 -11.33 1.09
C LEU A 295 -21.27 -11.85 1.51
N ALA A 296 -22.26 -10.97 1.54
CA ALA A 296 -23.66 -11.34 1.80
C ALA A 296 -24.58 -10.41 1.00
N SER A 297 -25.19 -10.92 -0.05
CA SER A 297 -26.21 -10.27 -0.88
C SER A 297 -26.94 -11.36 -1.66
N PHE A 298 -28.27 -11.24 -1.77
CA PHE A 298 -29.20 -12.31 -2.15
C PHE A 298 -29.24 -13.48 -1.12
N GLY A 299 -30.38 -13.91 -0.60
CA GLY A 299 -31.73 -13.33 -0.64
C GLY A 299 -32.82 -14.38 -0.41
N HIS A 300 -33.95 -13.99 0.18
CA HIS A 300 -35.32 -14.29 -0.31
C HIS A 300 -36.38 -13.62 0.59
N SER A 301 -37.58 -13.42 0.06
CA SER A 301 -38.71 -12.78 0.74
C SER A 301 -39.71 -13.83 1.25
N LEU A 302 -40.12 -13.70 2.52
CA LEU A 302 -41.37 -14.25 3.05
C LEU A 302 -42.06 -13.18 3.91
N ALA A 303 -43.16 -12.63 3.40
CA ALA A 303 -44.00 -11.70 4.13
C ALA A 303 -45.10 -12.46 4.89
N ARG A 304 -45.39 -12.04 6.14
CA ARG A 304 -46.65 -12.39 6.82
C ARG A 304 -47.70 -11.33 6.48
N PRO A 305 -48.97 -11.70 6.21
CA PRO A 305 -50.03 -10.73 6.00
C PRO A 305 -50.39 -10.02 7.31
N SER A 306 -50.64 -8.71 7.24
CA SER A 306 -51.16 -7.92 8.36
C SER A 306 -52.59 -7.48 8.06
N SER A 307 -53.53 -7.88 8.92
CA SER A 307 -54.96 -7.63 8.77
C SER A 307 -55.33 -6.22 9.25
N VAL A 308 -55.05 -5.20 8.43
CA VAL A 308 -55.35 -3.78 8.74
C VAL A 308 -55.95 -3.09 7.51
N ALA A 309 -57.20 -2.64 7.63
CA ALA A 309 -57.80 -1.72 6.67
C ALA A 309 -57.32 -0.28 6.92
N ARG A 310 -57.23 0.53 5.85
CA ARG A 310 -56.81 1.93 5.92
C ARG A 310 -57.72 2.81 5.08
N ALA A 311 -58.18 3.91 5.68
CA ALA A 311 -58.70 5.07 4.96
C ALA A 311 -57.64 6.19 4.98
N GLY A 312 -57.74 7.18 4.10
CA GLY A 312 -56.77 8.27 4.07
C GLY A 312 -57.29 9.55 3.44
N HIS A 313 -56.74 10.67 3.92
CA HIS A 313 -57.05 12.03 3.48
C HIS A 313 -55.77 12.85 3.33
N LEU A 314 -55.85 14.02 2.68
CA LEU A 314 -54.72 14.93 2.52
C LEU A 314 -54.62 15.89 3.71
N SER A 315 -53.38 16.17 4.11
CA SER A 315 -53.02 17.19 5.10
C SER A 315 -53.16 18.61 4.54
N GLU A 316 -53.36 19.61 5.42
CA GLU A 316 -53.68 21.00 5.05
C GLU A 316 -52.61 21.71 4.20
N ASP A 317 -51.34 21.29 4.27
CA ASP A 317 -50.27 21.84 3.39
C ASP A 317 -50.34 21.34 1.94
N GLY A 318 -51.25 20.40 1.67
CA GLY A 318 -51.51 19.79 0.37
C GLY A 318 -50.44 18.79 -0.11
N ARG A 319 -49.44 18.46 0.70
CA ARG A 319 -48.22 17.74 0.26
C ARG A 319 -48.06 16.34 0.82
N ARG A 320 -48.98 15.89 1.70
CA ARG A 320 -48.96 14.53 2.28
C ARG A 320 -50.36 13.96 2.36
N ALA A 321 -50.48 12.67 2.03
CA ALA A 321 -51.65 11.86 2.36
C ALA A 321 -51.37 11.11 3.65
N ASP A 322 -52.19 11.35 4.68
CA ASP A 322 -52.15 10.61 5.93
C ASP A 322 -53.17 9.47 5.88
N PHE A 323 -52.75 8.28 6.33
CA PHE A 323 -53.54 7.06 6.30
C PHE A 323 -53.72 6.54 7.72
N GLN A 324 -54.95 6.56 8.20
CA GLN A 324 -55.27 6.07 9.54
C GLN A 324 -55.55 4.56 9.48
N ALA A 325 -54.88 3.80 10.35
CA ALA A 325 -55.14 2.39 10.55
C ALA A 325 -56.29 2.21 11.55
N ILE A 326 -57.28 1.41 11.20
CA ILE A 326 -58.40 1.07 12.10
C ILE A 326 -58.13 -0.30 12.73
N PRO A 327 -57.93 -0.41 14.05
CA PRO A 327 -57.85 -1.70 14.74
C PRO A 327 -59.23 -2.35 14.83
N LEU A 328 -59.27 -3.68 14.76
CA LEU A 328 -60.42 -4.49 15.19
C LEU A 328 -60.08 -5.09 16.56
N GLU A 329 -60.74 -4.63 17.62
CA GLU A 329 -60.54 -5.15 18.96
C GLU A 329 -61.30 -6.46 19.19
N LEU A 330 -60.66 -7.44 19.84
CA LEU A 330 -61.35 -8.47 20.61
C LEU A 330 -61.22 -8.14 22.09
N ASN A 331 -62.36 -8.19 22.78
CA ASN A 331 -62.55 -7.62 24.10
C ASN A 331 -62.11 -8.61 25.21
N GLN A 332 -61.31 -8.18 26.18
CA GLN A 332 -61.37 -8.75 27.54
C GLN A 332 -60.90 -7.77 28.64
N ARG A 333 -61.65 -7.83 29.76
CA ARG A 333 -61.61 -6.98 30.96
C ARG A 333 -60.45 -7.37 31.92
N ALA A 334 -60.08 -6.65 32.98
CA ALA A 334 -60.08 -5.21 33.35
C ALA A 334 -59.59 -5.09 34.82
N SER A 335 -58.87 -4.02 35.23
CA SER A 335 -58.95 -3.42 36.60
C SER A 335 -58.02 -2.19 36.83
N VAL A 336 -58.66 -1.03 37.07
CA VAL A 336 -58.40 0.13 37.97
C VAL A 336 -57.00 0.46 38.60
N PRO A 337 -56.74 1.73 39.03
CA PRO A 337 -55.42 2.37 38.91
C PRO A 337 -54.81 2.98 40.20
N ALA A 338 -53.62 3.60 40.07
CA ALA A 338 -52.99 4.42 41.12
C ALA A 338 -52.38 5.76 40.58
N ILE A 339 -53.15 6.83 40.79
CA ILE A 339 -52.85 8.25 41.10
C ILE A 339 -51.41 8.82 40.85
N HIS A 340 -51.36 10.04 40.27
CA HIS A 340 -50.17 10.89 40.08
C HIS A 340 -49.50 11.35 41.39
N LEU A 341 -48.18 11.58 41.32
CA LEU A 341 -47.52 12.71 41.99
C LEU A 341 -46.34 13.19 41.12
N GLU A 342 -46.24 14.50 40.89
CA GLU A 342 -45.08 15.13 40.25
C GLU A 342 -44.13 15.66 41.32
N ASN A 343 -42.81 15.47 41.16
CA ASN A 343 -41.80 16.48 41.50
C ASN A 343 -40.40 16.10 40.98
N ASP A 344 -39.88 17.02 40.17
CA ASP A 344 -38.50 17.46 39.90
C ASP A 344 -37.23 16.64 40.31
N THR A 345 -36.15 16.97 39.58
CA THR A 345 -34.72 16.68 39.80
C THR A 345 -34.13 15.28 39.52
N GLN A 346 -33.23 15.28 38.52
CA GLN A 346 -32.00 14.49 38.36
C GLN A 346 -32.04 12.97 38.06
N ASP A 347 -30.89 12.57 37.48
CA ASP A 347 -30.34 11.25 37.14
C ASP A 347 -31.02 10.35 36.08
N ASP A 348 -30.13 9.74 35.28
CA ASP A 348 -30.41 8.92 34.09
C ASP A 348 -30.25 7.42 34.43
N PRO A 349 -31.35 6.66 34.58
CA PRO A 349 -31.29 5.23 34.87
C PRO A 349 -31.00 4.44 33.59
N ALA A 350 -29.71 4.33 33.25
CA ALA A 350 -29.24 3.43 32.21
C ALA A 350 -29.73 2.00 32.49
N VAL A 351 -30.63 1.48 31.64
CA VAL A 351 -31.25 0.17 31.83
C VAL A 351 -30.21 -0.94 31.68
N TRP A 352 -29.84 -1.54 32.80
CA TRP A 352 -28.98 -2.72 32.84
C TRP A 352 -29.79 -3.95 32.40
N LEU A 353 -29.55 -4.40 31.17
CA LEU A 353 -29.93 -5.74 30.74
C LEU A 353 -28.81 -6.70 31.15
N ASP A 354 -28.92 -7.23 32.37
CA ASP A 354 -28.04 -8.29 32.86
C ASP A 354 -28.25 -9.57 32.03
N VAL A 355 -27.18 -10.00 31.36
CA VAL A 355 -27.08 -11.32 30.71
C VAL A 355 -25.91 -12.04 31.37
N PRO A 356 -26.14 -13.18 32.05
CA PRO A 356 -25.06 -13.96 32.64
C PRO A 356 -24.34 -14.77 31.57
N GLU A 357 -23.08 -14.43 31.29
CA GLU A 357 -22.12 -15.32 30.62
C GLU A 357 -21.00 -15.69 31.61
N GLU A 358 -20.73 -16.99 31.76
CA GLU A 358 -19.69 -17.52 32.63
C GLU A 358 -18.30 -17.35 31.99
N ASP A 359 -17.70 -16.19 32.21
CA ASP A 359 -16.39 -15.83 31.65
C ASP A 359 -15.26 -16.63 32.35
N THR A 360 -14.68 -17.60 31.65
CA THR A 360 -13.57 -18.42 32.18
C THR A 360 -12.33 -17.57 32.42
N VAL A 361 -11.79 -17.63 33.64
CA VAL A 361 -10.75 -16.71 34.12
C VAL A 361 -9.40 -16.99 33.45
N LEU A 362 -9.14 -16.33 32.32
CA LEU A 362 -7.80 -16.22 31.74
C LEU A 362 -6.98 -15.15 32.47
N GLU A 363 -5.74 -15.50 32.81
CA GLU A 363 -4.83 -14.63 33.55
C GLU A 363 -4.58 -13.30 32.84
N THR A 364 -4.64 -12.19 33.59
CA THR A 364 -4.51 -10.85 33.02
C THR A 364 -3.06 -10.36 33.04
N GLU A 365 -2.49 -10.06 31.86
CA GLU A 365 -1.19 -9.38 31.74
C GLU A 365 -1.23 -8.03 32.50
N LYS A 366 -0.55 -7.97 33.65
CA LYS A 366 -0.43 -6.78 34.50
C LYS A 366 0.35 -5.67 33.77
N ASP A 367 0.06 -4.41 34.10
CA ASP A 367 0.83 -3.27 33.60
C ASP A 367 2.29 -3.28 34.11
N ALA A 368 3.14 -2.41 33.56
CA ALA A 368 4.55 -2.31 33.94
C ALA A 368 4.81 -1.83 35.40
N HIS A 369 3.76 -1.72 36.22
CA HIS A 369 3.79 -1.39 37.65
C HIS A 369 2.97 -2.41 38.47
N GLY A 370 2.66 -3.59 37.90
CA GLY A 370 1.94 -4.68 38.56
C GLY A 370 0.43 -4.52 38.68
N ARG A 371 -0.17 -3.45 38.11
CA ARG A 371 -1.62 -3.19 38.23
C ARG A 371 -2.41 -3.99 37.20
N PRO A 372 -3.64 -4.44 37.51
CA PRO A 372 -4.51 -5.05 36.51
C PRO A 372 -4.82 -4.05 35.37
N PRO A 373 -4.96 -4.50 34.13
CA PRO A 373 -5.38 -3.64 33.04
C PRO A 373 -6.79 -3.11 33.33
N ARG A 374 -6.96 -1.78 33.32
CA ARG A 374 -8.28 -1.16 33.52
C ARG A 374 -9.26 -1.72 32.48
N LYS A 375 -10.30 -2.44 32.93
CA LYS A 375 -11.43 -2.85 32.07
C LYS A 375 -11.93 -1.59 31.35
N ARG A 376 -11.84 -1.58 30.01
CA ARG A 376 -12.34 -0.48 29.20
C ARG A 376 -13.86 -0.48 29.31
N LYS A 377 -14.45 0.61 29.80
CA LYS A 377 -15.91 0.79 29.74
C LYS A 377 -16.36 0.63 28.29
N TRP A 378 -17.30 -0.29 28.06
CA TRP A 378 -17.97 -0.47 26.78
C TRP A 378 -19.01 0.64 26.62
N TYR A 379 -19.11 1.22 25.43
CA TYR A 379 -20.16 2.19 25.12
C TYR A 379 -20.79 1.80 23.79
N ALA A 380 -22.12 1.61 23.76
CA ALA A 380 -22.85 1.29 22.52
C ALA A 380 -22.51 2.26 21.38
N SER A 381 -22.35 3.54 21.69
CA SER A 381 -21.99 4.59 20.74
C SER A 381 -20.58 4.50 20.13
N THR A 382 -19.64 3.75 20.74
CA THR A 382 -18.28 3.55 20.19
C THR A 382 -17.96 2.11 19.82
N ASP A 383 -18.50 1.14 20.54
CA ASP A 383 -18.14 -0.28 20.44
C ASP A 383 -19.15 -1.11 19.64
N ASP A 384 -20.43 -0.69 19.61
CA ASP A 384 -21.43 -1.15 18.63
C ASP A 384 -22.04 0.05 17.88
N SER A 385 -21.15 0.96 17.48
CA SER A 385 -21.49 2.28 16.92
C SER A 385 -22.41 2.21 15.69
N LEU A 386 -22.32 1.14 14.90
CA LEU A 386 -23.20 0.93 13.76
C LEU A 386 -24.62 0.56 14.19
N ARG A 387 -24.81 -0.43 15.09
CA ARG A 387 -26.16 -0.78 15.58
C ARG A 387 -26.79 0.40 16.28
N TYR A 388 -26.03 1.08 17.16
CA TYR A 388 -26.44 2.28 17.86
C TYR A 388 -26.87 3.41 16.90
N TRP A 389 -26.14 3.65 15.81
CA TRP A 389 -26.56 4.59 14.77
C TRP A 389 -27.83 4.13 14.03
N THR A 390 -27.95 2.84 13.70
CA THR A 390 -29.12 2.33 12.97
C THR A 390 -30.41 2.39 13.77
N THR A 391 -30.35 2.19 15.10
CA THR A 391 -31.53 2.26 15.98
C THR A 391 -31.94 3.70 16.29
N ASN A 392 -30.97 4.60 16.53
CA ASN A 392 -31.27 5.91 17.13
C ASN A 392 -31.17 7.11 16.15
N TYR A 393 -30.42 7.00 15.05
CA TYR A 393 -30.01 8.16 14.25
C TYR A 393 -30.29 8.07 12.75
N ARG A 394 -30.42 6.86 12.17
CA ARG A 394 -30.59 6.64 10.72
C ARG A 394 -31.65 7.55 10.09
N ASP A 395 -32.85 7.58 10.64
CA ASP A 395 -33.98 8.27 10.01
C ASP A 395 -33.89 9.79 10.18
N THR A 396 -33.34 10.25 11.32
CA THR A 396 -32.97 11.65 11.52
C THR A 396 -31.90 12.10 10.53
N TYR A 397 -30.88 11.27 10.27
CA TYR A 397 -29.86 11.54 9.25
C TYR A 397 -30.48 11.61 7.85
N LEU A 398 -31.35 10.67 7.49
CA LEU A 398 -32.06 10.68 6.20
C LEU A 398 -32.92 11.93 6.03
N ARG A 399 -33.70 12.31 7.06
CA ARG A 399 -34.51 13.53 7.08
C ARG A 399 -33.66 14.79 6.86
N VAL A 400 -32.52 14.90 7.53
CA VAL A 400 -31.59 16.03 7.36
C VAL A 400 -30.96 16.03 5.96
N LEU A 401 -30.58 14.87 5.42
CA LEU A 401 -30.05 14.78 4.05
C LEU A 401 -31.09 15.20 2.99
N ILE A 402 -32.33 14.70 3.08
CA ILE A 402 -33.42 15.11 2.17
C ILE A 402 -33.71 16.62 2.30
N THR A 403 -33.67 17.17 3.52
CA THR A 403 -33.83 18.62 3.75
C THR A 403 -32.77 19.44 3.03
N ARG A 404 -31.56 18.90 2.83
CA ARG A 404 -30.48 19.56 2.06
C ARG A 404 -30.67 19.50 0.54
N GLU A 405 -31.58 18.68 0.02
CA GLU A 405 -31.90 18.68 -1.42
C GLU A 405 -32.99 19.69 -1.79
N GLY A 406 -33.76 20.18 -0.81
CA GLY A 406 -34.64 21.34 -0.97
C GLY A 406 -33.90 22.67 -0.75
N PRO A 407 -34.52 23.81 -1.12
CA PRO A 407 -34.09 25.10 -0.61
C PRO A 407 -34.40 25.15 0.89
N MET A 408 -33.47 25.68 1.69
CA MET A 408 -33.80 26.11 3.05
C MET A 408 -34.82 27.27 2.97
N LYS A 409 -35.58 27.53 4.06
CA LYS A 409 -36.59 28.60 4.13
C LYS A 409 -35.93 30.00 4.12
N GLU A 410 -35.32 30.38 3.01
CA GLU A 410 -34.73 31.69 2.71
C GLU A 410 -35.54 32.38 1.61
N GLU A 411 -36.78 32.76 1.90
CA GLU A 411 -37.55 33.65 1.02
C GLU A 411 -36.94 35.06 1.01
N GLY A 412 -37.09 35.77 -0.11
CA GLY A 412 -36.59 37.14 -0.29
C GLY A 412 -35.28 37.27 -1.08
N ASN A 413 -34.66 38.45 -0.96
CA ASN A 413 -33.51 38.86 -1.76
C ASN A 413 -32.17 38.34 -1.20
N CYS A 414 -31.15 38.30 -2.07
CA CYS A 414 -29.77 37.99 -1.71
C CYS A 414 -29.23 38.99 -0.67
N SER A 415 -28.12 38.65 -0.01
CA SER A 415 -27.45 39.53 0.98
C SER A 415 -27.06 40.93 0.45
N CYS A 416 -27.04 41.14 -0.87
CA CYS A 416 -26.88 42.45 -1.49
C CYS A 416 -28.18 43.28 -1.59
N GLY A 417 -29.33 42.75 -1.16
CA GLY A 417 -30.66 43.39 -1.22
C GLY A 417 -31.29 43.47 -2.62
N LEU A 418 -30.50 43.49 -3.70
CA LEU A 418 -30.94 43.90 -5.04
C LEU A 418 -31.75 42.86 -5.85
N LYS A 419 -31.55 41.56 -5.63
CA LYS A 419 -32.06 40.49 -6.53
C LYS A 419 -32.42 39.21 -5.77
N PRO A 420 -33.41 38.42 -6.24
CA PRO A 420 -33.84 37.20 -5.57
C PRO A 420 -32.74 36.14 -5.51
N LYS A 421 -32.76 35.35 -4.42
CA LYS A 421 -31.91 34.18 -4.22
C LYS A 421 -32.31 33.04 -5.17
N LYS A 422 -31.36 32.45 -5.89
CA LYS A 422 -31.62 31.31 -6.80
C LYS A 422 -30.50 30.28 -6.89
N TYR A 423 -29.24 30.69 -6.69
CA TYR A 423 -28.07 29.87 -6.97
C TYR A 423 -27.36 29.42 -5.69
N ARG A 424 -27.11 28.12 -5.53
CA ARG A 424 -26.29 27.57 -4.43
C ARG A 424 -24.96 27.02 -4.94
N CYS A 425 -23.95 26.97 -4.07
CA CYS A 425 -22.67 26.31 -4.33
C CYS A 425 -22.52 25.08 -3.44
N LEU A 426 -22.12 23.95 -4.04
CA LEU A 426 -21.96 22.67 -3.34
C LEU A 426 -20.68 22.56 -2.48
N GLU A 427 -19.66 23.41 -2.70
CA GLU A 427 -18.35 23.33 -2.01
C GLU A 427 -18.00 24.53 -1.11
N CYS A 428 -18.91 25.49 -0.91
CA CYS A 428 -18.60 26.74 -0.19
C CYS A 428 -19.48 27.02 1.04
N TYR A 429 -20.80 27.14 0.87
CA TYR A 429 -21.65 27.87 1.82
C TYR A 429 -22.80 27.04 2.40
N GLY A 430 -22.56 25.75 2.67
CA GLY A 430 -23.49 24.85 3.37
C GLY A 430 -24.81 24.50 2.66
N GLY A 431 -25.22 25.26 1.65
CA GLY A 431 -26.52 25.18 0.96
C GLY A 431 -27.16 26.55 0.68
N GLN A 432 -26.60 27.65 1.23
CA GLN A 432 -27.11 29.01 1.09
C GLN A 432 -27.29 29.45 -0.37
N LEU A 433 -28.34 30.24 -0.60
CA LEU A 433 -28.73 30.74 -1.92
C LEU A 433 -28.33 32.21 -2.15
N PHE A 434 -27.87 32.49 -3.37
CA PHE A 434 -27.37 33.79 -3.81
C PHE A 434 -28.06 34.23 -5.11
N CYS A 435 -28.00 35.52 -5.45
CA CYS A 435 -28.34 36.01 -6.79
C CYS A 435 -27.22 35.72 -7.80
N ARG A 436 -27.48 35.95 -9.09
CA ARG A 436 -26.54 35.69 -10.20
C ARG A 436 -25.18 36.39 -10.00
N ASP A 437 -25.20 37.62 -9.51
CA ASP A 437 -24.00 38.46 -9.51
C ASP A 437 -23.12 38.11 -8.30
N CYS A 438 -23.72 37.97 -7.11
CA CYS A 438 -23.01 37.52 -5.91
C CYS A 438 -22.44 36.09 -6.05
N ILE A 439 -23.14 35.16 -6.72
CA ILE A 439 -22.58 33.81 -6.94
C ILE A 439 -21.41 33.83 -7.94
N VAL A 440 -21.36 34.76 -8.90
CA VAL A 440 -20.19 34.94 -9.78
C VAL A 440 -19.03 35.60 -9.02
N GLU A 441 -19.31 36.65 -8.24
CA GLU A 441 -18.31 37.40 -7.48
C GLU A 441 -17.60 36.51 -6.45
N ASN A 442 -18.37 35.81 -5.61
CA ASN A 442 -17.87 34.89 -4.59
C ASN A 442 -17.07 33.71 -5.16
N HIS A 443 -17.06 33.51 -6.48
CA HIS A 443 -16.34 32.43 -7.15
C HIS A 443 -15.26 32.90 -8.14
N ARG A 444 -14.93 34.20 -8.21
CA ARG A 444 -13.81 34.69 -9.04
C ARG A 444 -12.50 33.93 -8.77
N LEU A 445 -12.15 33.75 -7.49
CA LEU A 445 -10.98 32.98 -7.04
C LEU A 445 -11.26 31.47 -6.86
N ARG A 446 -12.50 31.02 -7.09
CA ARG A 446 -12.92 29.61 -6.98
C ARG A 446 -13.73 29.14 -8.20
N PRO A 447 -13.24 29.31 -9.45
CA PRO A 447 -14.01 29.09 -10.68
C PRO A 447 -14.34 27.63 -11.00
N LEU A 448 -13.95 26.69 -10.14
CA LEU A 448 -14.15 25.24 -10.27
C LEU A 448 -15.10 24.68 -9.21
N CYS A 449 -15.96 25.52 -8.63
CA CYS A 449 -17.06 25.05 -7.79
C CYS A 449 -18.29 24.68 -8.64
N ARG A 450 -19.06 23.70 -8.18
CA ARG A 450 -20.32 23.27 -8.82
C ARG A 450 -21.46 24.12 -8.27
N ILE A 451 -22.18 24.75 -9.20
CA ILE A 451 -23.32 25.63 -8.92
C ILE A 451 -24.60 24.93 -9.36
N GLU A 452 -25.67 25.16 -8.60
CA GLU A 452 -27.01 24.73 -8.94
C GLU A 452 -27.97 25.90 -8.84
N ALA A 453 -29.03 25.88 -9.65
CA ALA A 453 -30.09 26.88 -9.66
C ALA A 453 -31.42 26.23 -9.28
N TRP A 454 -32.14 26.81 -8.33
CA TRP A 454 -33.50 26.36 -8.01
C TRP A 454 -34.44 26.64 -9.18
N ASN A 455 -35.11 25.61 -9.71
CA ASN A 455 -36.02 25.74 -10.87
C ASN A 455 -37.52 25.76 -10.48
N ARG A 456 -37.81 25.88 -9.17
CA ARG A 456 -39.12 25.70 -8.49
C ARG A 456 -39.50 24.25 -8.13
N SER A 457 -38.88 23.24 -8.75
CA SER A 457 -39.14 21.82 -8.45
C SER A 457 -37.91 21.08 -7.89
N PHE A 458 -36.72 21.36 -8.43
CA PHE A 458 -35.45 20.77 -8.01
C PHE A 458 -34.26 21.72 -8.28
N PHE A 459 -33.07 21.34 -7.82
CA PHE A 459 -31.82 22.04 -8.13
C PHE A 459 -31.23 21.55 -9.45
N GLU A 460 -31.23 22.43 -10.45
CA GLU A 460 -30.63 22.15 -11.76
C GLU A 460 -29.17 22.61 -11.79
N ARG A 461 -28.23 21.72 -12.14
CA ARG A 461 -26.81 22.08 -12.27
C ARG A 461 -26.58 23.14 -13.34
N ARG A 462 -25.90 24.24 -12.97
CA ARG A 462 -25.47 25.32 -13.87
C ARG A 462 -23.95 25.53 -13.82
N GLU A 463 -23.40 26.10 -14.89
CA GLU A 463 -21.95 26.33 -15.01
C GLU A 463 -21.65 27.81 -14.74
N LEU A 464 -20.60 28.13 -13.96
CA LEU A 464 -20.25 29.51 -13.62
C LEU A 464 -20.05 30.41 -14.87
N ARG A 465 -19.51 29.85 -15.96
CA ARG A 465 -19.40 30.56 -17.26
C ARG A 465 -20.74 30.93 -17.89
N GLN A 466 -21.83 30.18 -17.65
CA GLN A 466 -23.18 30.49 -18.13
C GLN A 466 -23.78 31.67 -17.34
N LEU A 467 -23.34 31.85 -16.09
CA LEU A 467 -23.70 33.01 -15.27
C LEU A 467 -22.85 34.25 -15.61
N GLY A 468 -21.73 34.07 -16.31
CA GLY A 468 -20.87 35.14 -16.83
C GLY A 468 -19.43 35.10 -16.34
N LEU A 469 -19.06 34.15 -15.47
CA LEU A 469 -17.69 34.09 -14.94
C LEU A 469 -16.67 33.78 -16.05
N ARG A 470 -15.60 34.58 -16.08
CA ARG A 470 -14.39 34.33 -16.87
C ARG A 470 -13.18 34.31 -15.94
N VAL A 471 -12.18 33.49 -16.28
CA VAL A 471 -10.98 33.29 -15.47
C VAL A 471 -9.80 33.98 -16.13
N GLN A 472 -9.33 35.07 -15.54
CA GLN A 472 -8.11 35.76 -15.95
C GLN A 472 -6.89 34.94 -15.54
N LEU A 473 -5.91 34.81 -16.45
CA LEU A 473 -4.61 34.19 -16.22
C LEU A 473 -3.47 35.20 -16.47
N GLY A 474 -2.28 34.90 -15.94
CA GLY A 474 -1.05 35.68 -16.14
C GLY A 474 -0.90 36.93 -15.27
N HIS A 475 -1.77 37.14 -14.28
CA HIS A 475 -1.61 38.15 -13.24
C HIS A 475 -1.66 37.47 -11.86
N PRO A 476 -0.68 37.67 -10.96
CA PRO A 476 -0.66 37.03 -9.64
C PRO A 476 -1.86 37.35 -8.74
N ASP A 477 -2.46 38.53 -8.91
CA ASP A 477 -3.62 39.00 -8.16
C ASP A 477 -4.97 38.69 -8.85
N ASN A 478 -4.94 38.07 -10.03
CA ASN A 478 -6.09 37.73 -10.86
C ASN A 478 -6.98 38.93 -11.26
N LYS A 479 -6.47 40.17 -11.20
CA LYS A 479 -7.23 41.36 -11.65
C LYS A 479 -7.47 41.32 -13.16
N PRO A 480 -8.63 41.77 -13.67
CA PRO A 480 -8.92 41.79 -15.11
C PRO A 480 -7.86 42.57 -15.90
N CYS A 481 -7.34 41.98 -16.97
CA CYS A 481 -6.29 42.60 -17.78
C CYS A 481 -6.88 43.54 -18.86
N PRO A 482 -6.39 44.79 -19.00
CA PRO A 482 -6.73 45.68 -20.12
C PRO A 482 -6.30 45.16 -21.51
N ARG A 483 -5.44 44.15 -21.55
CA ARG A 483 -5.00 43.38 -22.73
C ARG A 483 -5.26 41.88 -22.55
N ALA A 484 -6.46 41.55 -22.08
CA ALA A 484 -6.96 40.18 -22.03
C ALA A 484 -7.22 39.64 -23.44
N HIS A 485 -6.65 38.48 -23.77
CA HIS A 485 -6.98 37.73 -24.98
C HIS A 485 -7.85 36.53 -24.62
N CYS A 486 -9.09 36.52 -25.13
CA CYS A 486 -10.03 35.41 -24.99
C CYS A 486 -9.40 34.05 -25.34
N GLY A 487 -9.51 33.08 -24.43
CA GLY A 487 -9.26 31.68 -24.71
C GLY A 487 -10.32 31.08 -25.64
N ARG A 488 -10.05 29.86 -26.14
CA ARG A 488 -11.02 29.15 -27.00
C ARG A 488 -12.30 28.80 -26.23
N ASP A 489 -13.42 28.87 -26.94
CA ASP A 489 -14.71 28.41 -26.43
C ASP A 489 -14.69 26.98 -25.90
N LYS A 490 -15.53 26.74 -24.89
CA LYS A 490 -15.77 25.42 -24.29
C LYS A 490 -14.49 24.77 -23.72
N PHE A 491 -13.55 25.57 -23.22
CA PHE A 491 -12.37 25.08 -22.48
C PHE A 491 -12.82 24.22 -21.29
N VAL A 492 -12.11 23.11 -21.03
CA VAL A 492 -12.47 22.15 -19.96
C VAL A 492 -11.34 21.97 -18.97
N VAL A 493 -11.62 22.22 -17.70
CA VAL A 493 -10.72 21.92 -16.58
C VAL A 493 -11.17 20.64 -15.87
N ILE A 494 -10.21 19.77 -15.55
CA ILE A 494 -10.41 18.55 -14.76
C ILE A 494 -9.92 18.81 -13.33
N ALA A 495 -10.83 18.67 -12.37
CA ALA A 495 -10.63 18.97 -10.95
C ALA A 495 -11.01 17.76 -10.06
N PRO A 496 -10.62 17.74 -8.77
CA PRO A 496 -11.01 16.67 -7.84
C PRO A 496 -12.52 16.46 -7.71
N ASN A 497 -13.33 17.51 -7.94
CA ASN A 497 -14.79 17.49 -7.95
C ASN A 497 -15.40 17.34 -9.36
N GLY A 498 -14.63 16.90 -10.36
CA GLY A 498 -15.11 16.53 -11.69
C GLY A 498 -14.66 17.44 -12.84
N PHE A 499 -15.44 17.44 -13.93
CA PHE A 499 -15.20 18.25 -15.12
C PHE A 499 -15.96 19.58 -15.04
N HIS A 500 -15.27 20.65 -15.42
CA HIS A 500 -15.79 22.02 -15.46
C HIS A 500 -15.58 22.63 -16.84
N HIS A 501 -16.63 23.20 -17.43
CA HIS A 501 -16.47 24.09 -18.58
C HIS A 501 -16.30 25.52 -18.08
N VAL A 502 -15.23 26.18 -18.52
CA VAL A 502 -14.87 27.54 -18.10
C VAL A 502 -14.65 28.45 -19.32
N SER A 503 -14.79 29.75 -19.10
CA SER A 503 -14.26 30.79 -19.99
C SER A 503 -12.94 31.28 -19.40
N VAL A 504 -11.93 31.44 -20.25
CA VAL A 504 -10.54 31.74 -19.83
C VAL A 504 -10.05 32.94 -20.62
N ASP A 505 -9.29 33.83 -19.99
CA ASP A 505 -8.67 35.00 -20.61
C ASP A 505 -7.17 35.04 -20.28
N TYR A 506 -6.33 35.11 -21.29
CA TYR A 506 -4.87 35.12 -21.14
C TYR A 506 -4.35 36.56 -21.09
N CYS A 507 -3.31 36.86 -20.31
CA CYS A 507 -2.66 38.16 -20.39
C CYS A 507 -1.82 38.27 -21.68
N GLN A 508 -1.90 39.42 -22.34
CA GLN A 508 -0.88 39.90 -23.31
C GLN A 508 -0.32 41.26 -22.85
N CYS A 509 -0.22 41.40 -21.52
CA CYS A 509 0.33 42.54 -20.82
C CYS A 509 1.85 42.39 -20.65
N ARG A 510 2.61 43.51 -20.62
CA ARG A 510 4.04 43.47 -20.25
C ARG A 510 4.27 43.07 -18.78
N GLN A 511 3.24 43.22 -17.95
CA GLN A 511 3.19 42.80 -16.53
C GLN A 511 2.67 41.35 -16.37
N SER A 512 2.76 40.52 -17.42
CA SER A 512 2.35 39.12 -17.35
C SER A 512 3.48 38.28 -16.81
N ASP A 513 3.17 37.31 -15.93
CA ASP A 513 4.15 36.33 -15.45
C ASP A 513 4.79 35.53 -16.61
N SER A 514 4.06 35.37 -17.71
CA SER A 514 4.59 34.89 -19.00
C SER A 514 3.72 35.34 -20.17
N GLN A 515 4.29 35.47 -21.37
CA GLN A 515 3.51 35.66 -22.61
C GLN A 515 2.96 34.33 -23.18
N GLN A 516 3.41 33.17 -22.67
CA GLN A 516 3.05 31.85 -23.17
C GLN A 516 1.79 31.30 -22.48
N ARG A 517 0.80 30.91 -23.30
CA ARG A 517 -0.52 30.44 -22.81
C ARG A 517 -0.45 29.18 -21.95
N TRP A 518 0.46 28.26 -22.27
CA TRP A 518 0.66 27.03 -21.50
C TRP A 518 1.36 27.28 -20.15
N GLU A 519 2.21 28.31 -20.09
CA GLU A 519 2.95 28.69 -18.88
C GLU A 519 2.05 29.46 -17.91
N GLN A 520 1.26 30.43 -18.40
CA GLN A 520 0.20 31.09 -17.61
C GLN A 520 -0.75 30.06 -16.95
N LEU A 521 -1.08 28.98 -17.67
CA LEU A 521 -1.87 27.86 -17.13
C LEU A 521 -1.12 27.08 -16.04
N LEU A 522 0.15 26.72 -16.25
CA LEU A 522 0.97 26.02 -15.25
C LEU A 522 1.16 26.85 -13.97
N LEU A 523 1.41 28.15 -14.10
CA LEU A 523 1.57 29.09 -12.98
C LEU A 523 0.27 29.23 -12.16
N TYR A 524 -0.89 29.26 -12.84
CA TYR A 524 -2.22 29.17 -12.20
C TYR A 524 -2.53 27.77 -11.61
N GLY A 525 -1.62 26.79 -11.73
CA GLY A 525 -1.79 25.44 -11.21
C GLY A 525 -2.69 24.54 -12.06
N TRP A 526 -2.91 24.88 -13.32
CA TRP A 526 -3.70 24.14 -14.31
C TRP A 526 -2.78 23.52 -15.37
N TYR A 527 -2.44 22.24 -15.24
CA TYR A 527 -1.54 21.56 -16.18
C TYR A 527 -2.19 21.44 -17.58
N PRO A 528 -1.64 22.08 -18.64
CA PRO A 528 -2.26 22.12 -19.95
C PRO A 528 -2.16 20.77 -20.68
N SER A 529 -3.18 20.42 -21.47
CA SER A 529 -3.22 19.14 -22.21
C SER A 529 -2.28 19.06 -23.42
N THR A 530 -1.89 20.23 -23.92
CA THR A 530 -1.03 20.50 -25.07
C THR A 530 -0.34 21.83 -24.79
N PRO A 531 0.96 21.99 -25.12
CA PRO A 531 1.61 23.30 -25.02
C PRO A 531 0.96 24.29 -26.00
N ASP A 532 0.73 23.84 -27.23
CA ASP A 532 0.08 24.64 -28.26
C ASP A 532 -1.43 24.76 -28.01
N ASN A 533 -1.87 26.02 -28.00
CA ASN A 533 -3.26 26.44 -28.13
C ASN A 533 -4.27 25.60 -27.31
N PRO A 534 -4.05 25.45 -25.98
CA PRO A 534 -4.75 24.47 -25.15
C PRO A 534 -6.27 24.66 -25.14
N LYS A 535 -6.98 23.52 -25.16
CA LYS A 535 -8.45 23.41 -25.02
C LYS A 535 -8.89 22.77 -23.70
N SER A 536 -7.93 22.30 -22.90
CA SER A 536 -8.15 21.67 -21.62
C SER A 536 -6.94 21.77 -20.71
N ALA A 537 -7.19 21.66 -19.41
CA ALA A 537 -6.17 21.49 -18.40
C ALA A 537 -6.62 20.52 -17.30
N ILE A 538 -5.66 19.98 -16.55
CA ILE A 538 -5.89 19.19 -15.34
C ILE A 538 -5.28 19.95 -14.17
N THR A 539 -6.08 20.25 -13.14
CA THR A 539 -5.55 20.90 -11.94
C THR A 539 -4.42 20.09 -11.30
N ILE A 540 -3.39 20.77 -10.79
CA ILE A 540 -2.31 20.13 -10.04
C ILE A 540 -2.87 19.40 -8.80
N SER A 541 -3.99 19.84 -8.23
CA SER A 541 -4.70 19.12 -7.16
C SER A 541 -5.30 17.78 -7.64
N ALA A 542 -5.93 17.73 -8.81
CA ALA A 542 -6.39 16.46 -9.39
C ALA A 542 -5.23 15.52 -9.75
N LEU A 543 -4.11 16.06 -10.25
CA LEU A 543 -2.91 15.25 -10.54
C LEU A 543 -2.25 14.71 -9.27
N LYS A 544 -2.14 15.52 -8.20
CA LYS A 544 -1.68 15.07 -6.88
C LYS A 544 -2.60 13.99 -6.30
N LEU A 545 -3.91 14.17 -6.39
CA LEU A 545 -4.90 13.18 -5.94
C LEU A 545 -4.78 11.87 -6.72
N PHE A 546 -4.72 11.92 -8.06
CA PHE A 546 -4.50 10.75 -8.90
C PHE A 546 -3.19 10.04 -8.54
N HIS A 547 -2.11 10.79 -8.36
CA HIS A 547 -0.80 10.24 -8.02
C HIS A 547 -0.87 9.46 -6.70
N ALA A 548 -1.52 10.04 -5.67
CA ALA A 548 -1.71 9.37 -4.39
C ALA A 548 -2.57 8.10 -4.48
N VAL A 549 -3.75 8.14 -5.13
CA VAL A 549 -4.64 6.96 -5.20
C VAL A 549 -4.14 5.87 -6.16
N SER A 550 -3.37 6.23 -7.19
CA SER A 550 -2.71 5.23 -8.05
C SER A 550 -1.53 4.54 -7.36
N LEU A 551 -0.75 5.27 -6.54
CA LEU A 551 0.37 4.69 -5.79
C LEU A 551 -0.10 3.87 -4.58
N GLN A 552 -1.07 4.36 -3.80
CA GLN A 552 -1.58 3.66 -2.62
C GLN A 552 -2.61 2.59 -2.99
N GLY A 553 -3.70 2.99 -3.64
CA GLY A 553 -4.85 2.14 -3.99
C GLY A 553 -4.76 1.47 -5.36
N LYS A 554 -3.60 1.48 -6.01
CA LYS A 554 -3.28 0.80 -7.29
C LYS A 554 -4.27 1.12 -8.43
N THR A 555 -4.92 2.28 -8.34
CA THR A 555 -6.07 2.68 -9.17
C THR A 555 -5.63 3.07 -10.58
N THR A 556 -6.30 2.53 -11.60
CA THR A 556 -6.03 2.85 -13.01
C THR A 556 -6.50 4.26 -13.38
N VAL A 557 -5.87 4.86 -14.40
CA VAL A 557 -6.34 6.13 -14.99
C VAL A 557 -7.80 6.02 -15.47
N TYR A 558 -8.20 4.85 -15.98
CA TYR A 558 -9.57 4.55 -16.41
C TYR A 558 -10.59 4.66 -15.26
N HIS A 559 -10.32 4.02 -14.12
CA HIS A 559 -11.24 4.08 -12.97
C HIS A 559 -11.30 5.48 -12.36
N PHE A 560 -10.16 6.17 -12.26
CA PHE A 560 -10.13 7.56 -11.78
C PHE A 560 -10.89 8.53 -12.72
N PHE A 561 -10.68 8.42 -14.03
CA PHE A 561 -11.40 9.20 -15.04
C PHE A 561 -12.91 8.97 -14.96
N ASN A 562 -13.34 7.71 -14.86
CA ASN A 562 -14.76 7.37 -14.77
C ASN A 562 -15.39 7.76 -13.41
N ALA A 563 -14.62 7.76 -12.32
CA ALA A 563 -15.06 8.32 -11.05
C ALA A 563 -15.32 9.84 -11.17
N LEU A 564 -14.39 10.60 -11.74
CA LEU A 564 -14.59 12.03 -12.02
C LEU A 564 -15.76 12.29 -12.99
N ALA A 565 -15.99 11.38 -13.94
CA ALA A 565 -17.15 11.46 -14.84
C ALA A 565 -18.47 11.29 -14.07
N LYS A 566 -18.60 10.25 -13.23
CA LYS A 566 -19.80 10.03 -12.38
C LYS A 566 -20.02 11.14 -11.34
N ILE A 567 -18.95 11.69 -10.76
CA ILE A 567 -18.99 12.86 -9.87
C ILE A 567 -19.46 14.14 -10.60
N THR A 568 -19.39 14.15 -11.94
CA THR A 568 -19.88 15.25 -12.78
C THR A 568 -21.31 15.01 -13.25
N ASP A 569 -21.60 13.79 -13.70
CA ASP A 569 -22.89 13.31 -14.17
C ASP A 569 -22.98 11.80 -13.93
N ASN A 570 -23.74 11.40 -12.91
CA ASN A 570 -23.90 9.99 -12.54
C ASN A 570 -24.86 9.24 -13.48
N THR A 571 -25.60 9.92 -14.36
CA THR A 571 -26.46 9.29 -15.38
C THR A 571 -25.65 8.72 -16.55
N GLY A 572 -24.44 9.25 -16.79
CA GLY A 572 -23.64 8.91 -17.96
C GLY A 572 -24.11 9.55 -19.27
N SER A 573 -25.15 10.40 -19.25
CA SER A 573 -25.66 11.11 -20.44
C SER A 573 -24.61 12.02 -21.09
N ARG A 574 -23.71 12.62 -20.32
CA ARG A 574 -22.63 13.48 -20.81
C ARG A 574 -21.44 12.67 -21.32
N ALA A 575 -21.24 12.67 -22.64
CA ALA A 575 -20.19 11.92 -23.31
C ALA A 575 -18.76 12.51 -23.15
N PHE A 576 -18.10 12.23 -22.01
CA PHE A 576 -16.72 12.68 -21.76
C PHE A 576 -15.62 11.91 -22.54
N LYS A 577 -15.95 10.82 -23.27
CA LYS A 577 -15.00 9.84 -23.85
C LYS A 577 -13.78 10.44 -24.57
N ARG A 578 -13.95 11.52 -25.36
CA ARG A 578 -12.86 12.22 -26.09
C ARG A 578 -11.79 12.86 -25.17
N ARG A 579 -11.99 12.90 -23.85
CA ARG A 579 -11.02 13.42 -22.86
C ARG A 579 -10.16 12.35 -22.17
N TYR A 580 -10.39 11.05 -22.40
CA TYR A 580 -9.61 10.02 -21.69
C TYR A 580 -8.12 9.98 -22.12
N GLN A 581 -7.85 9.98 -23.43
CA GLN A 581 -6.49 9.99 -23.99
C GLN A 581 -5.66 11.21 -23.55
N LEU A 582 -6.35 12.33 -23.30
CA LEU A 582 -5.80 13.58 -22.79
C LEU A 582 -5.24 13.41 -21.37
N VAL A 583 -5.96 12.69 -20.51
CA VAL A 583 -5.53 12.38 -19.14
C VAL A 583 -4.39 11.38 -19.12
N LEU A 584 -4.41 10.35 -19.98
CA LEU A 584 -3.30 9.39 -20.10
C LEU A 584 -1.97 10.09 -20.40
N ARG A 585 -1.94 11.02 -21.37
CA ARG A 585 -0.74 11.80 -21.70
C ARG A 585 -0.26 12.64 -20.52
N VAL A 586 -1.14 13.45 -19.94
CA VAL A 586 -0.78 14.37 -18.84
C VAL A 586 -0.33 13.61 -17.59
N VAL A 587 -0.92 12.45 -17.28
CA VAL A 587 -0.49 11.60 -16.17
C VAL A 587 0.96 11.11 -16.33
N ARG A 588 1.38 10.73 -17.55
CA ARG A 588 2.76 10.31 -17.82
C ARG A 588 3.75 11.47 -17.71
N GLN A 589 3.43 12.60 -18.32
CA GLN A 589 4.24 13.82 -18.22
C GLN A 589 4.37 14.27 -16.74
N TRP A 590 3.28 14.23 -15.98
CA TRP A 590 3.28 14.53 -14.55
C TRP A 590 4.17 13.57 -13.75
N ARG A 591 4.13 12.25 -14.01
CA ARG A 591 5.02 11.26 -13.34
C ARG A 591 6.48 11.53 -13.62
N ASN A 592 6.86 11.70 -14.88
CA ASN A 592 8.23 11.98 -15.28
C ASN A 592 8.76 13.29 -14.66
N LEU A 593 8.01 14.39 -14.76
CA LEU A 593 8.36 15.65 -14.09
C LEU A 593 8.41 15.52 -12.55
N ARG A 594 7.61 14.63 -11.95
CA ARG A 594 7.67 14.31 -10.51
C ARG A 594 8.89 13.48 -10.13
N ALA A 595 9.41 12.62 -11.01
CA ALA A 595 10.67 11.91 -10.82
C ALA A 595 11.86 12.89 -10.93
N LEU A 596 11.92 13.66 -12.02
CA LEU A 596 12.96 14.69 -12.25
C LEU A 596 13.04 15.70 -11.09
N LYS A 597 11.90 16.24 -10.62
CA LYS A 597 11.85 17.16 -9.47
C LYS A 597 12.19 16.51 -8.12
N ARG A 598 12.20 15.18 -7.99
CA ARG A 598 12.68 14.47 -6.79
C ARG A 598 14.16 14.10 -6.89
N GLY A 599 14.67 13.82 -8.09
CA GLY A 599 16.09 13.58 -8.36
C GLY A 599 16.95 14.85 -8.44
N GLY A 600 16.37 16.04 -8.24
CA GLY A 600 17.11 17.31 -8.21
C GLY A 600 17.31 17.99 -9.57
N MET A 601 17.01 17.33 -10.70
CA MET A 601 17.25 17.82 -12.07
C MET A 601 16.57 19.16 -12.45
N GLY A 602 15.69 19.71 -11.60
CA GLY A 602 15.14 21.05 -11.77
C GLY A 602 15.94 22.17 -11.07
N ASN A 603 17.01 21.80 -10.36
CA ASN A 603 17.91 22.67 -9.61
C ASN A 603 19.38 22.48 -10.03
N ASP A 604 19.66 21.60 -10.99
CA ASP A 604 20.99 21.40 -11.59
C ASP A 604 21.21 22.56 -12.59
N PRO A 605 22.23 23.42 -12.41
CA PRO A 605 22.43 24.59 -13.26
C PRO A 605 23.20 24.26 -14.55
N ASP A 606 23.93 23.14 -14.55
CA ASP A 606 24.90 22.80 -15.59
C ASP A 606 24.35 21.76 -16.58
N ARG A 607 23.49 20.84 -16.13
CA ARG A 607 22.96 19.74 -16.94
C ARG A 607 21.50 19.89 -17.31
N THR A 608 21.20 19.53 -18.55
CA THR A 608 19.84 19.34 -19.05
C THR A 608 19.25 18.00 -18.62
N THR A 609 17.92 17.84 -18.70
CA THR A 609 17.27 16.54 -18.41
C THR A 609 17.71 15.42 -19.36
N SER A 610 18.27 15.75 -20.53
CA SER A 610 18.89 14.82 -21.48
C SER A 610 20.12 14.10 -20.91
N GLU A 611 20.77 14.71 -19.92
CA GLU A 611 22.02 14.24 -19.29
C GLU A 611 21.75 13.55 -17.94
N THR A 612 20.49 13.18 -17.69
CA THR A 612 20.09 12.29 -16.59
C THR A 612 20.75 10.93 -16.81
N ARG A 613 21.60 10.53 -15.87
CA ARG A 613 22.39 9.29 -15.94
C ARG A 613 21.52 8.08 -15.63
N GLU A 614 21.96 6.90 -16.08
CA GLU A 614 21.23 5.67 -15.80
C GLU A 614 21.17 5.44 -14.28
N GLY A 615 19.98 5.19 -13.73
CA GLY A 615 19.73 5.00 -12.30
C GLY A 615 19.71 6.26 -11.42
N GLU A 616 19.93 7.46 -11.97
CA GLU A 616 20.06 8.71 -11.19
C GLU A 616 18.78 9.09 -10.42
N LEU A 617 17.58 8.79 -10.96
CA LEU A 617 16.29 9.14 -10.36
C LEU A 617 15.75 8.08 -9.37
N ALA A 618 16.50 7.02 -9.09
CA ALA A 618 16.09 5.96 -8.16
C ALA A 618 16.44 6.30 -6.70
N VAL A 619 15.43 6.26 -5.83
CA VAL A 619 15.58 6.47 -4.37
C VAL A 619 16.48 5.40 -3.77
N ASP A 620 17.54 5.87 -3.15
CA ASP A 620 18.68 5.11 -2.65
C ASP A 620 18.46 4.45 -1.28
N CYS A 621 19.24 3.39 -0.98
CA CYS A 621 19.30 2.87 0.38
C CYS A 621 20.32 3.65 1.21
N LEU A 622 19.86 4.37 2.24
CA LEU A 622 20.74 5.16 3.13
C LEU A 622 21.55 4.30 4.11
N ALA A 623 21.08 3.09 4.43
CA ALA A 623 21.71 2.15 5.36
C ALA A 623 22.50 1.02 4.68
N CYS A 624 22.76 1.13 3.37
CA CYS A 624 23.71 0.25 2.68
C CYS A 624 25.13 0.85 2.68
N PRO A 625 26.18 0.03 2.76
CA PRO A 625 27.58 0.43 2.56
C PRO A 625 27.80 1.34 1.35
N LYS A 626 28.39 2.51 1.58
CA LYS A 626 28.72 3.53 0.58
C LYS A 626 30.00 4.29 0.98
N GLU A 627 31.01 4.18 0.13
CA GLU A 627 32.26 4.93 0.25
C GLU A 627 31.98 6.45 0.11
N GLY A 628 32.68 7.26 0.90
CA GLY A 628 32.46 8.71 0.96
C GLY A 628 31.12 9.16 1.57
N VAL A 629 30.28 8.24 2.07
CA VAL A 629 28.95 8.57 2.62
C VAL A 629 28.70 7.96 4.00
N ASN A 630 28.95 6.67 4.19
CA ASN A 630 28.70 5.99 5.47
C ASN A 630 29.68 4.84 5.80
N LEU A 631 30.74 4.66 5.00
CA LEU A 631 31.89 3.83 5.36
C LEU A 631 32.99 4.69 6.01
N PRO A 632 33.64 4.21 7.09
CA PRO A 632 34.77 4.89 7.70
C PRO A 632 36.03 4.75 6.84
N GLU A 633 37.08 5.51 7.17
CA GLU A 633 38.42 5.29 6.63
C GLU A 633 38.96 3.90 7.06
N GLY A 634 39.85 3.31 6.25
CA GLY A 634 40.38 1.96 6.48
C GLY A 634 39.36 0.82 6.30
N TRP A 635 38.14 1.07 5.82
CA TRP A 635 37.09 0.03 5.67
C TRP A 635 37.51 -1.14 4.76
N ARG A 636 38.46 -0.91 3.84
CA ARG A 636 38.96 -1.89 2.87
C ARG A 636 39.91 -2.90 3.49
N ASP A 637 40.62 -2.48 4.55
CA ASP A 637 41.78 -3.17 5.12
C ASP A 637 41.45 -3.93 6.41
N VAL A 638 40.16 -4.02 6.77
CA VAL A 638 39.71 -4.77 7.95
C VAL A 638 39.91 -6.27 7.80
N SER A 639 40.18 -6.91 8.95
CA SER A 639 40.40 -8.35 9.05
C SER A 639 39.18 -9.15 8.53
N PRO A 640 39.39 -10.38 8.01
CA PRO A 640 38.33 -11.18 7.40
C PRO A 640 37.05 -11.28 8.24
N GLU A 641 37.22 -11.51 9.54
CA GLU A 641 36.17 -11.67 10.56
C GLU A 641 35.32 -10.42 10.75
N MET A 642 35.81 -9.23 10.38
CA MET A 642 35.14 -7.94 10.55
C MET A 642 34.50 -7.40 9.26
N ARG A 643 34.76 -8.03 8.10
CA ARG A 643 34.23 -7.59 6.78
C ARG A 643 32.70 -7.52 6.73
N PHE A 644 32.00 -8.33 7.52
CA PHE A 644 30.53 -8.37 7.57
C PHE A 644 29.86 -7.03 7.89
N LEU A 645 30.57 -6.13 8.59
CA LEU A 645 30.10 -4.76 8.86
C LEU A 645 29.84 -3.98 7.57
N TYR A 646 30.66 -4.21 6.55
CA TYR A 646 30.63 -3.51 5.26
C TYR A 646 30.06 -4.37 4.11
N THR A 647 29.63 -5.61 4.40
CA THR A 647 28.98 -6.47 3.40
C THR A 647 27.66 -5.86 2.93
N LEU A 648 27.49 -5.79 1.60
CA LEU A 648 26.23 -5.49 0.95
C LEU A 648 25.41 -6.77 0.74
N PHE A 649 24.15 -6.72 1.15
CA PHE A 649 23.21 -7.84 1.04
C PHE A 649 22.23 -7.55 -0.09
N LEU A 650 22.27 -8.38 -1.13
CA LEU A 650 21.42 -8.26 -2.31
C LEU A 650 20.55 -9.52 -2.47
N ALA A 651 19.25 -9.33 -2.66
CA ALA A 651 18.28 -10.38 -2.95
C ALA A 651 17.81 -10.30 -4.41
N ILE A 652 17.77 -11.44 -5.09
CA ILE A 652 17.41 -11.66 -6.49
C ILE A 652 16.12 -12.50 -6.54
N ASP A 653 15.15 -12.12 -7.37
CA ASP A 653 13.90 -12.90 -7.58
C ASP A 653 13.15 -12.43 -8.86
N ALA A 654 12.18 -13.22 -9.34
CA ALA A 654 11.36 -12.97 -10.54
C ALA A 654 9.84 -13.13 -10.33
N CYS A 655 9.08 -12.06 -10.57
CA CYS A 655 7.64 -12.05 -10.40
C CYS A 655 6.86 -12.25 -11.71
N PHE A 656 6.32 -13.45 -11.91
CA PHE A 656 5.46 -13.81 -13.04
C PHE A 656 4.03 -13.20 -12.99
N ARG A 657 3.70 -12.40 -11.96
CA ARG A 657 2.41 -11.68 -11.87
C ARG A 657 2.40 -10.40 -12.72
N LEU A 658 3.56 -9.81 -13.01
CA LEU A 658 3.70 -8.52 -13.71
C LEU A 658 3.67 -8.62 -15.25
N LYS A 659 2.84 -9.52 -15.80
CA LYS A 659 2.76 -9.79 -17.24
C LYS A 659 2.34 -8.54 -18.06
N ARG A 660 2.86 -8.37 -19.28
CA ARG A 660 2.44 -7.34 -20.26
C ARG A 660 2.04 -8.00 -21.58
N LYS A 661 0.87 -7.68 -22.14
CA LYS A 661 0.44 -8.19 -23.45
C LYS A 661 1.23 -7.58 -24.61
N LYS A 662 1.30 -8.30 -25.74
CA LYS A 662 1.91 -7.85 -27.01
C LYS A 662 0.94 -6.98 -27.83
N ILE A 663 0.56 -5.82 -27.28
CA ILE A 663 -0.45 -4.90 -27.85
C ILE A 663 0.09 -3.54 -28.30
N SER A 664 1.37 -3.24 -28.06
CA SER A 664 2.03 -1.99 -28.49
C SER A 664 3.55 -2.18 -28.59
N SER A 665 4.20 -1.27 -29.31
CA SER A 665 5.64 -1.23 -29.60
C SER A 665 6.35 -0.06 -28.92
N TRP A 666 7.68 -0.13 -28.84
CA TRP A 666 8.52 0.96 -28.33
C TRP A 666 8.44 2.26 -29.15
N ALA A 667 8.13 2.18 -30.45
CA ALA A 667 7.96 3.35 -31.30
C ALA A 667 6.60 4.06 -31.08
N ALA A 668 5.55 3.30 -30.75
CA ALA A 668 4.22 3.84 -30.46
C ALA A 668 4.06 4.27 -28.98
N ASP A 669 4.84 3.67 -28.07
CA ASP A 669 4.83 3.96 -26.64
C ASP A 669 6.26 3.85 -26.04
N PRO A 670 7.16 4.81 -26.33
CA PRO A 670 8.48 4.89 -25.69
C PRO A 670 8.36 5.28 -24.22
N SER A 671 9.32 4.90 -23.37
CA SER A 671 9.41 5.43 -22.00
C SER A 671 9.81 6.90 -22.01
N LEU A 672 9.42 7.67 -20.99
CA LEU A 672 9.89 9.04 -20.78
C LEU A 672 11.18 9.12 -19.95
N GLN A 673 11.71 7.97 -19.53
CA GLN A 673 12.79 7.86 -18.53
C GLN A 673 13.56 6.52 -18.64
N ASP A 674 13.77 6.00 -19.85
CA ASP A 674 14.37 4.67 -20.09
C ASP A 674 15.74 4.54 -19.42
N GLY A 675 15.85 3.62 -18.44
CA GLY A 675 17.06 3.43 -17.65
C GLY A 675 17.36 4.51 -16.60
N TRP A 676 16.54 5.54 -16.39
CA TRP A 676 16.84 6.61 -15.40
C TRP A 676 16.56 6.22 -13.94
N ALA A 677 15.85 5.11 -13.68
CA ALA A 677 15.45 4.70 -12.33
C ALA A 677 15.72 3.20 -12.04
N TYR A 678 14.68 2.35 -11.94
CA TYR A 678 14.82 0.96 -11.50
C TYR A 678 14.91 -0.01 -12.66
N PHE A 679 14.24 0.26 -13.77
CA PHE A 679 14.44 -0.52 -14.99
C PHE A 679 15.87 -0.38 -15.54
N VAL A 680 16.41 -1.49 -16.07
CA VAL A 680 17.53 -1.46 -17.02
C VAL A 680 17.16 -0.62 -18.25
N ARG A 681 18.15 0.00 -18.90
CA ARG A 681 17.92 0.69 -20.17
C ARG A 681 17.50 -0.31 -21.25
N SER A 682 16.37 -0.06 -21.89
CA SER A 682 15.61 -1.09 -22.59
C SER A 682 16.27 -1.54 -23.90
N GLY A 683 16.88 -0.63 -24.68
CA GLY A 683 17.52 -0.97 -25.96
C GLY A 683 18.62 -2.04 -25.83
N PRO A 684 19.74 -1.75 -25.13
CA PRO A 684 20.85 -2.69 -24.97
C PRO A 684 20.45 -4.01 -24.27
N TYR A 685 19.44 -3.97 -23.40
CA TYR A 685 18.89 -5.18 -22.78
C TYR A 685 18.18 -6.08 -23.79
N HIS A 686 17.29 -5.52 -24.62
CA HIS A 686 16.58 -6.31 -25.65
C HIS A 686 17.52 -6.80 -26.76
N GLU A 687 18.64 -6.12 -27.00
CA GLU A 687 19.70 -6.60 -27.90
C GLU A 687 20.42 -7.80 -27.30
N PHE A 688 20.87 -7.72 -26.05
CA PHE A 688 21.51 -8.84 -25.35
C PHE A 688 20.58 -10.06 -25.21
N VAL A 689 19.31 -9.87 -24.84
CA VAL A 689 18.34 -10.98 -24.68
C VAL A 689 18.14 -11.76 -25.99
N LYS A 690 18.24 -11.12 -27.17
CA LYS A 690 18.18 -11.84 -28.46
C LYS A 690 19.34 -12.82 -28.63
N THR A 691 20.52 -12.56 -28.05
CA THR A 691 21.70 -13.44 -28.16
C THR A 691 21.66 -14.65 -27.23
N LEU A 692 20.72 -14.71 -26.28
CA LEU A 692 20.64 -15.77 -25.28
C LEU A 692 20.09 -17.10 -25.81
N GLY A 693 19.40 -17.09 -26.96
CA GLY A 693 18.80 -18.26 -27.59
C GLY A 693 17.68 -18.91 -26.75
N GLU A 694 17.37 -20.17 -27.08
CA GLU A 694 16.60 -21.04 -26.19
C GLU A 694 17.52 -21.61 -25.11
N GLN A 695 17.05 -21.55 -23.86
CA GLN A 695 17.75 -22.09 -22.70
C GLN A 695 16.78 -23.07 -22.04
N LYS A 696 17.10 -24.37 -22.14
CA LYS A 696 16.29 -25.44 -21.58
C LYS A 696 16.78 -25.71 -20.15
N GLU A 697 16.16 -25.03 -19.19
CA GLU A 697 16.53 -25.17 -17.79
C GLU A 697 16.11 -26.55 -17.26
N MET A 698 17.00 -27.21 -16.53
CA MET A 698 16.77 -28.50 -15.88
C MET A 698 17.09 -28.33 -14.40
N SER A 699 16.06 -28.21 -13.57
CA SER A 699 16.19 -28.01 -12.13
C SER A 699 16.71 -29.26 -11.45
N THR A 700 17.95 -29.24 -10.96
CA THR A 700 18.56 -30.38 -10.24
C THR A 700 18.06 -30.53 -8.80
N CYS A 701 17.09 -29.73 -8.37
CA CYS A 701 16.44 -29.83 -7.06
C CYS A 701 14.99 -30.27 -7.28
N THR A 702 14.65 -31.48 -6.83
CA THR A 702 13.38 -32.16 -7.10
C THR A 702 12.14 -31.37 -6.67
N GLY A 703 12.23 -30.57 -5.60
CA GLY A 703 11.14 -29.73 -5.12
C GLY A 703 10.72 -28.58 -6.05
N LEU A 704 11.61 -28.06 -6.90
CA LEU A 704 11.31 -26.92 -7.78
C LEU A 704 10.88 -27.33 -9.20
N ALA A 705 11.21 -28.55 -9.65
CA ALA A 705 10.95 -29.01 -11.03
C ALA A 705 9.47 -28.91 -11.47
N ALA A 706 8.53 -29.04 -10.52
CA ALA A 706 7.10 -28.88 -10.78
C ALA A 706 6.68 -27.42 -11.04
N LEU A 707 7.39 -26.44 -10.48
CA LEU A 707 7.11 -25.01 -10.64
C LEU A 707 7.64 -24.48 -11.97
N ASP A 708 8.84 -24.90 -12.37
CA ASP A 708 9.49 -24.43 -13.61
C ASP A 708 8.68 -24.84 -14.87
N HIS A 709 8.15 -26.06 -14.87
CA HIS A 709 7.22 -26.55 -15.90
C HIS A 709 5.84 -25.86 -15.90
N ALA A 710 5.44 -25.21 -14.79
CA ALA A 710 4.22 -24.41 -14.73
C ALA A 710 4.44 -22.97 -15.22
N ASN A 711 5.56 -22.34 -14.81
CA ASN A 711 5.90 -20.96 -15.15
C ASN A 711 6.17 -20.74 -16.66
N THR A 712 6.70 -21.77 -17.34
CA THR A 712 7.04 -21.72 -18.77
C THR A 712 5.85 -21.85 -19.74
N LYS A 713 4.71 -22.41 -19.32
CA LYS A 713 3.65 -22.90 -20.21
C LYS A 713 2.77 -21.85 -20.93
N TYR A 714 2.91 -20.55 -20.62
CA TYR A 714 1.96 -19.51 -21.07
C TYR A 714 2.63 -18.18 -21.50
N SER A 715 3.45 -18.23 -22.56
CA SER A 715 4.12 -17.06 -23.16
C SER A 715 3.33 -16.40 -24.32
N GLN A 716 2.50 -17.16 -25.04
CA GLN A 716 1.81 -16.68 -26.25
C GLN A 716 0.88 -15.48 -25.94
N GLY A 717 0.91 -14.46 -26.80
CA GLY A 717 0.16 -13.21 -26.63
C GLY A 717 0.78 -12.21 -25.64
N TYR A 718 1.79 -12.61 -24.85
CA TYR A 718 2.55 -11.73 -23.99
C TYR A 718 3.82 -11.19 -24.67
N ALA A 719 4.28 -10.04 -24.19
CA ALA A 719 5.57 -9.43 -24.53
C ALA A 719 6.48 -9.29 -23.30
N ALA A 720 5.93 -9.49 -22.10
CA ALA A 720 6.68 -9.85 -20.90
C ALA A 720 5.84 -10.86 -20.08
N THR A 721 6.44 -11.97 -19.67
CA THR A 721 5.86 -13.00 -18.80
C THR A 721 6.06 -12.73 -17.31
N GLY A 722 6.92 -11.75 -16.95
CA GLY A 722 7.18 -11.31 -15.58
C GLY A 722 8.20 -10.17 -15.53
N CYS A 723 8.70 -9.85 -14.33
CA CYS A 723 9.87 -8.99 -14.11
C CYS A 723 10.88 -9.69 -13.20
N GLY A 724 12.17 -9.64 -13.54
CA GLY A 724 13.27 -9.96 -12.62
C GLY A 724 13.69 -8.72 -11.84
N MET A 725 14.11 -8.86 -10.58
CA MET A 725 14.47 -7.75 -9.69
C MET A 725 15.65 -8.06 -8.76
N ILE A 726 16.42 -7.01 -8.46
CA ILE A 726 17.49 -6.94 -7.46
C ILE A 726 17.09 -5.92 -6.38
N THR A 727 17.23 -6.30 -5.11
CA THR A 727 16.90 -5.44 -3.96
C THR A 727 17.97 -5.50 -2.88
N CYS A 728 18.02 -4.50 -2.00
CA CYS A 728 18.72 -4.66 -0.73
C CYS A 728 17.94 -5.64 0.17
N GLY A 729 18.46 -6.84 0.35
CA GLY A 729 17.82 -7.90 1.14
C GLY A 729 17.64 -7.56 2.63
N ARG A 730 18.44 -6.62 3.18
CA ARG A 730 18.25 -6.13 4.56
C ARG A 730 17.17 -5.06 4.68
N HIS A 731 16.98 -4.20 3.67
CA HIS A 731 16.19 -2.95 3.79
C HIS A 731 14.99 -2.84 2.86
N GLU A 732 14.77 -3.83 1.99
CA GLU A 732 13.60 -3.93 1.09
C GLU A 732 13.51 -2.72 0.12
N ILE A 733 14.68 -2.24 -0.32
CA ILE A 733 14.88 -1.14 -1.28
C ILE A 733 15.20 -1.75 -2.64
N VAL A 734 14.45 -1.40 -3.69
CA VAL A 734 14.73 -1.81 -5.08
C VAL A 734 16.00 -1.12 -5.59
N ALA A 735 16.90 -1.86 -6.24
CA ALA A 735 18.20 -1.34 -6.69
C ALA A 735 18.11 -0.50 -7.98
N LYS A 736 19.03 0.45 -8.13
CA LYS A 736 19.20 1.28 -9.34
C LYS A 736 19.46 0.38 -10.55
N ASN A 737 18.71 0.55 -11.64
CA ASN A 737 18.72 -0.34 -12.82
C ASN A 737 18.71 -1.85 -12.49
N GLY A 738 18.09 -2.22 -11.36
CA GLY A 738 17.99 -3.58 -10.86
C GLY A 738 16.65 -4.24 -11.19
N VAL A 739 15.96 -3.85 -12.25
CA VAL A 739 14.71 -4.47 -12.71
C VAL A 739 14.71 -4.65 -14.22
N ALA A 740 14.22 -5.78 -14.72
CA ALA A 740 13.94 -5.93 -16.16
C ALA A 740 12.72 -6.80 -16.45
N ASP A 741 12.13 -6.60 -17.64
CA ASP A 741 11.05 -7.44 -18.14
C ASP A 741 11.58 -8.78 -18.65
N LEU A 742 10.91 -9.86 -18.26
CA LEU A 742 11.24 -11.22 -18.67
C LEU A 742 10.37 -11.61 -19.88
N GLN A 743 10.97 -12.00 -20.99
CA GLN A 743 10.25 -12.21 -22.27
C GLN A 743 9.56 -13.57 -22.35
N ALA A 744 10.20 -14.63 -21.85
CA ALA A 744 9.68 -15.99 -21.85
C ALA A 744 10.33 -16.80 -20.72
N GLY A 745 9.60 -16.93 -19.59
CA GLY A 745 10.13 -17.51 -18.35
C GLY A 745 11.16 -16.58 -17.69
N GLU A 746 11.69 -17.02 -16.55
CA GLU A 746 13.00 -16.57 -16.10
C GLU A 746 14.06 -17.30 -16.94
N LYS A 747 15.22 -16.65 -17.12
CA LYS A 747 16.39 -17.24 -17.78
C LYS A 747 17.62 -16.71 -17.08
N TYR A 748 18.63 -17.56 -16.87
CA TYR A 748 19.84 -17.15 -16.15
C TYR A 748 20.49 -15.92 -16.79
N GLY A 749 20.58 -15.86 -18.13
CA GLY A 749 21.14 -14.72 -18.85
C GLY A 749 20.36 -13.41 -18.64
N ASN A 750 19.03 -13.45 -18.56
CA ASN A 750 18.23 -12.26 -18.23
C ASN A 750 18.64 -11.73 -16.85
N MET A 751 18.77 -12.61 -15.85
CA MET A 751 19.12 -12.24 -14.48
C MET A 751 20.58 -11.82 -14.31
N ASP A 752 21.52 -12.46 -15.02
CA ASP A 752 22.94 -12.06 -15.07
C ASP A 752 23.09 -10.58 -15.48
N TYR A 753 22.30 -10.15 -16.48
CA TYR A 753 22.28 -8.76 -16.94
C TYR A 753 21.71 -7.81 -15.88
N VAL A 754 20.59 -8.15 -15.23
CA VAL A 754 20.00 -7.28 -14.19
C VAL A 754 20.91 -7.17 -12.97
N VAL A 755 21.55 -8.27 -12.56
CA VAL A 755 22.57 -8.28 -11.50
C VAL A 755 23.71 -7.31 -11.86
N ALA A 756 24.33 -7.46 -13.03
CA ALA A 756 25.46 -6.60 -13.43
C ALA A 756 25.05 -5.12 -13.61
N SER A 757 23.85 -4.87 -14.13
CA SER A 757 23.26 -3.53 -14.29
C SER A 757 22.95 -2.84 -12.95
N ALA A 758 22.59 -3.61 -11.92
CA ALA A 758 22.51 -3.11 -10.55
C ALA A 758 23.90 -2.91 -9.92
N TRP A 759 24.83 -3.84 -10.18
CA TRP A 759 26.14 -3.91 -9.51
C TRP A 759 27.01 -2.68 -9.80
N ARG A 760 26.98 -2.13 -11.03
CA ARG A 760 27.73 -0.91 -11.41
C ARG A 760 27.43 0.34 -10.55
N HIS A 761 26.37 0.31 -9.74
CA HIS A 761 26.00 1.38 -8.79
C HIS A 761 26.58 1.21 -7.38
N PHE A 762 27.32 0.13 -7.14
CA PHE A 762 28.01 -0.16 -5.89
C PHE A 762 29.53 -0.13 -6.11
N VAL A 763 30.29 0.16 -5.05
CA VAL A 763 31.75 0.21 -5.10
C VAL A 763 32.32 -1.19 -5.40
N GLY A 764 33.21 -1.29 -6.38
CA GLY A 764 33.70 -2.58 -6.90
C GLY A 764 34.52 -3.44 -5.93
N LEU A 765 34.97 -2.86 -4.80
CA LEU A 765 35.65 -3.58 -3.71
C LEU A 765 34.74 -3.88 -2.51
N LEU A 766 33.43 -3.62 -2.60
CA LEU A 766 32.51 -4.07 -1.55
C LEU A 766 32.44 -5.59 -1.51
N PHE A 767 32.18 -6.10 -0.32
CA PHE A 767 31.92 -7.51 -0.07
C PHE A 767 30.44 -7.80 -0.30
N PHE A 768 30.11 -8.78 -1.16
CA PHE A 768 28.72 -9.06 -1.54
C PHE A 768 28.22 -10.40 -0.99
N LEU A 769 27.08 -10.38 -0.30
CA LEU A 769 26.28 -11.57 -0.01
C LEU A 769 25.05 -11.54 -0.93
N LEU A 770 24.95 -12.52 -1.82
CA LEU A 770 23.86 -12.66 -2.79
C LEU A 770 22.91 -13.77 -2.37
N SER A 771 21.61 -13.44 -2.33
CA SER A 771 20.53 -14.37 -2.02
C SER A 771 19.61 -14.54 -3.23
N TYR A 772 19.27 -15.79 -3.58
CA TYR A 772 18.38 -16.13 -4.70
C TYR A 772 17.86 -17.55 -4.49
N ASP A 773 16.62 -17.82 -4.87
CA ASP A 773 15.98 -19.12 -4.63
C ASP A 773 16.76 -20.26 -5.32
N ILE A 774 17.01 -20.12 -6.62
CA ILE A 774 17.79 -21.09 -7.40
C ILE A 774 19.32 -20.88 -7.32
N MET A 775 19.84 -20.24 -6.26
CA MET A 775 21.27 -19.89 -6.15
C MET A 775 22.21 -21.09 -6.34
N CYS A 776 21.86 -22.27 -5.82
CA CYS A 776 22.65 -23.50 -5.97
C CYS A 776 22.75 -24.02 -7.42
N GLN A 777 21.91 -23.51 -8.32
CA GLN A 777 21.94 -23.82 -9.76
C GLN A 777 22.58 -22.66 -10.54
N TRP A 778 22.11 -21.42 -10.29
CA TRP A 778 22.53 -20.22 -11.01
C TRP A 778 24.01 -19.87 -10.80
N SER A 779 24.55 -20.05 -9.58
CA SER A 779 25.95 -19.72 -9.25
C SER A 779 26.98 -20.55 -10.03
N LYS A 780 26.70 -21.84 -10.29
CA LYS A 780 27.66 -22.84 -10.81
C LYS A 780 28.47 -22.39 -12.04
N LYS A 781 27.86 -21.63 -12.94
CA LYS A 781 28.53 -21.07 -14.14
C LYS A 781 28.49 -19.55 -14.22
N LEU A 782 28.17 -18.85 -13.13
CA LEU A 782 28.06 -17.38 -13.11
C LEU A 782 29.34 -16.70 -13.60
N LYS A 783 30.52 -17.16 -13.16
CA LYS A 783 31.83 -16.62 -13.58
C LYS A 783 32.05 -16.70 -15.11
N GLU A 784 31.49 -17.71 -15.78
CA GLU A 784 31.54 -17.86 -17.24
C GLU A 784 30.53 -16.97 -17.96
N ARG A 785 29.31 -16.85 -17.41
CA ARG A 785 28.22 -16.06 -18.03
C ARG A 785 28.48 -14.55 -17.91
N LEU A 786 28.99 -14.07 -16.78
CA LEU A 786 29.37 -12.66 -16.60
C LEU A 786 30.44 -12.21 -17.61
N LYS A 787 31.40 -13.08 -17.98
CA LYS A 787 32.38 -12.81 -19.05
C LYS A 787 31.74 -12.61 -20.43
N LYS A 788 30.53 -13.13 -20.66
CA LYS A 788 29.78 -13.03 -21.93
C LYS A 788 28.86 -11.79 -22.00
N LEU A 789 28.71 -11.03 -20.91
CA LEU A 789 27.93 -9.79 -20.91
C LEU A 789 28.51 -8.73 -21.89
N PRO A 790 27.70 -7.76 -22.36
CA PRO A 790 28.18 -6.65 -23.19
C PRO A 790 29.27 -5.84 -22.47
N PRO A 791 30.28 -5.27 -23.17
CA PRO A 791 31.41 -4.58 -22.53
C PRO A 791 31.02 -3.51 -21.50
N THR A 792 29.92 -2.78 -21.72
CA THR A 792 29.38 -1.75 -20.80
C THR A 792 28.85 -2.29 -19.47
N LEU A 793 28.61 -3.60 -19.36
CA LEU A 793 28.27 -4.32 -18.12
C LEU A 793 29.26 -5.44 -17.79
N ARG A 794 30.32 -5.61 -18.61
CA ARG A 794 31.37 -6.62 -18.42
C ARG A 794 32.37 -6.11 -17.39
N LEU A 795 31.95 -6.19 -16.14
CA LEU A 795 32.72 -5.83 -14.97
C LEU A 795 34.11 -6.52 -15.00
N GLN A 796 35.19 -5.74 -14.89
CA GLN A 796 36.54 -6.25 -14.60
C GLN A 796 36.66 -6.69 -13.12
N LEU A 797 35.68 -7.47 -12.65
CA LEU A 797 35.65 -7.95 -11.28
C LEU A 797 36.67 -9.05 -11.06
N ALA A 798 37.63 -8.79 -10.19
CA ALA A 798 37.94 -9.77 -9.15
C ALA A 798 36.64 -10.00 -8.36
N LEU A 799 36.11 -11.22 -8.42
CA LEU A 799 34.73 -11.52 -7.98
C LEU A 799 34.66 -11.71 -6.45
N PHE A 800 34.70 -10.59 -5.72
CA PHE A 800 34.63 -10.54 -4.25
C PHE A 800 33.22 -10.76 -3.68
N PHE A 801 32.68 -11.95 -3.91
CA PHE A 801 31.57 -12.47 -3.12
C PHE A 801 32.06 -12.91 -1.73
N VAL A 802 31.24 -12.74 -0.69
CA VAL A 802 31.43 -13.35 0.63
C VAL A 802 30.87 -14.76 0.63
N LYS A 803 29.57 -14.87 0.34
CA LYS A 803 28.86 -16.14 0.17
C LYS A 803 27.71 -15.97 -0.83
N PHE A 804 27.34 -17.09 -1.43
CA PHE A 804 26.07 -17.29 -2.10
C PHE A 804 25.11 -17.97 -1.13
N VAL A 805 23.86 -17.52 -1.05
CA VAL A 805 22.84 -18.10 -0.15
C VAL A 805 21.48 -18.25 -0.83
N ILE A 806 20.59 -19.02 -0.22
CA ILE A 806 19.18 -19.18 -0.58
C ILE A 806 18.32 -18.63 0.59
N PRO A 807 17.23 -17.89 0.36
CA PRO A 807 16.39 -17.31 1.43
C PRO A 807 15.91 -18.34 2.47
N LYS A 808 15.72 -17.90 3.73
CA LYS A 808 15.48 -18.78 4.89
C LYS A 808 14.20 -19.62 4.82
N LEU A 809 13.21 -19.24 4.03
CA LEU A 809 12.01 -20.03 3.75
C LEU A 809 12.26 -21.00 2.59
N HIS A 810 12.77 -20.48 1.47
CA HIS A 810 12.95 -21.22 0.23
C HIS A 810 13.97 -22.33 0.34
N ILE A 811 15.03 -22.15 1.13
CA ILE A 811 16.11 -23.16 1.30
C ILE A 811 15.59 -24.54 1.73
N LEU A 812 14.49 -24.58 2.48
CA LEU A 812 13.85 -25.82 2.95
C LEU A 812 13.31 -26.69 1.80
N GLY A 813 13.08 -26.12 0.61
CA GLY A 813 12.67 -26.83 -0.60
C GLY A 813 13.82 -27.46 -1.42
N HIS A 814 15.07 -27.27 -1.00
CA HIS A 814 16.25 -27.81 -1.69
C HIS A 814 16.79 -29.07 -1.01
N LEU A 815 17.62 -29.82 -1.76
CA LEU A 815 18.34 -31.01 -1.27
C LEU A 815 19.18 -30.68 -0.03
N LYS A 816 19.37 -31.65 0.89
CA LYS A 816 20.08 -31.47 2.17
C LYS A 816 21.43 -30.75 2.03
N LEU A 817 22.27 -31.20 1.09
CA LEU A 817 23.55 -30.56 0.73
C LEU A 817 23.43 -29.06 0.39
N CYS A 818 22.34 -28.63 -0.24
CA CYS A 818 22.09 -27.21 -0.49
C CYS A 818 21.71 -26.46 0.81
N GLN A 819 21.00 -27.12 1.73
CA GLN A 819 20.65 -26.57 3.05
C GLN A 819 21.86 -26.40 3.95
N GLU A 820 22.91 -27.21 3.80
CA GLU A 820 24.20 -26.94 4.45
C GLU A 820 24.98 -25.84 3.71
N THR A 821 25.16 -25.98 2.39
CA THR A 821 26.05 -25.09 1.61
C THR A 821 25.57 -23.65 1.47
N PHE A 822 24.25 -23.41 1.35
CA PHE A 822 23.68 -22.10 0.98
C PHE A 822 22.80 -21.47 2.09
N SER A 823 22.88 -21.97 3.33
CA SER A 823 22.06 -21.49 4.44
C SER A 823 22.55 -20.15 5.02
N LEU A 824 21.63 -19.19 5.12
CA LEU A 824 21.81 -17.94 5.87
C LEU A 824 21.99 -18.13 7.39
N LEU A 825 21.75 -19.33 7.94
CA LEU A 825 22.01 -19.61 9.37
C LEU A 825 23.47 -20.03 9.61
N PHE A 826 24.11 -20.65 8.62
CA PHE A 826 25.50 -21.14 8.70
C PHE A 826 26.49 -20.20 7.98
N THR A 827 26.02 -19.00 7.59
CA THR A 827 26.84 -17.98 6.94
C THR A 827 27.35 -16.97 7.98
N LEU A 828 28.64 -17.03 8.29
CA LEU A 828 29.33 -16.01 9.08
C LEU A 828 29.00 -14.60 8.56
N GLY A 829 28.68 -13.69 9.48
CA GLY A 829 28.35 -12.30 9.16
C GLY A 829 26.93 -12.05 8.61
N ALA A 830 26.15 -13.08 8.22
CA ALA A 830 24.76 -12.90 7.79
C ALA A 830 23.83 -12.49 8.95
N GLY A 831 24.09 -13.05 10.14
CA GLY A 831 23.30 -12.82 11.34
C GLY A 831 21.81 -13.17 11.18
N GLN A 832 20.94 -12.38 11.81
CA GLN A 832 19.49 -12.63 11.80
C GLN A 832 18.75 -11.95 10.63
N ALA A 833 19.39 -11.87 9.46
CA ALA A 833 18.71 -11.53 8.22
C ALA A 833 17.86 -12.70 7.71
N ASP A 834 16.82 -12.42 6.89
CA ASP A 834 15.91 -13.42 6.31
C ASP A 834 16.06 -13.55 4.79
N MET A 835 16.38 -12.45 4.09
CA MET A 835 16.41 -12.28 2.63
C MET A 835 15.04 -12.41 1.92
N GLU A 836 14.00 -12.88 2.61
CA GLU A 836 12.56 -12.83 2.28
C GLU A 836 11.99 -11.40 2.02
N GLY A 837 12.84 -10.38 2.01
CA GLY A 837 12.45 -8.99 1.83
C GLY A 837 11.85 -8.69 0.45
N ILE A 838 12.28 -9.40 -0.59
CA ILE A 838 11.86 -9.19 -1.98
C ILE A 838 10.41 -9.63 -2.23
N GLU A 839 9.98 -10.75 -1.65
CA GLU A 839 8.60 -11.24 -1.65
C GLU A 839 7.61 -10.24 -1.03
N ARG A 840 8.06 -9.50 -0.01
CA ARG A 840 7.26 -8.42 0.59
C ARG A 840 7.07 -7.23 -0.37
N ILE A 841 8.00 -7.02 -1.32
CA ILE A 841 7.83 -6.05 -2.42
C ILE A 841 6.86 -6.61 -3.47
N TRP A 842 6.99 -7.87 -3.87
CA TRP A 842 6.09 -8.50 -4.86
C TRP A 842 4.64 -8.61 -4.40
N SER A 843 4.40 -8.86 -3.12
CA SER A 843 3.07 -8.83 -2.52
C SER A 843 2.38 -7.48 -2.74
N SER A 844 3.13 -6.36 -2.72
CA SER A 844 2.60 -5.02 -2.98
C SER A 844 2.59 -4.63 -4.46
N SER A 845 3.63 -4.97 -5.21
CA SER A 845 3.81 -4.56 -6.62
C SER A 845 3.05 -5.45 -7.59
N GLY A 846 2.87 -6.74 -7.31
CA GLY A 846 2.07 -7.67 -8.11
C GLY A 846 0.61 -7.23 -8.29
N LEU A 847 0.07 -6.45 -7.34
CA LEU A 847 -1.24 -5.78 -7.46
C LEU A 847 -1.30 -4.78 -8.64
N MET A 848 -0.17 -4.20 -9.04
CA MET A 848 -0.09 -3.37 -10.25
C MET A 848 -0.32 -4.18 -11.52
N GLY A 849 -0.08 -5.49 -11.52
CA GLY A 849 -0.15 -6.36 -12.70
C GLY A 849 -1.43 -6.16 -13.51
N ALA A 850 -2.59 -6.14 -12.86
CA ALA A 850 -3.89 -5.87 -13.50
C ALA A 850 -3.99 -4.47 -14.13
N SER A 851 -3.38 -3.46 -13.50
CA SER A 851 -3.34 -2.08 -14.03
C SER A 851 -2.37 -1.91 -15.19
N THR A 852 -1.28 -2.68 -15.22
CA THR A 852 -0.18 -2.53 -16.18
C THR A 852 -0.21 -3.51 -17.35
N ARG A 853 -0.95 -4.62 -17.26
CA ARG A 853 -0.95 -5.69 -18.28
C ARG A 853 -1.41 -5.22 -19.66
N GLU A 854 -2.31 -4.26 -19.68
CA GLU A 854 -2.91 -3.63 -20.87
C GLU A 854 -2.23 -2.29 -21.26
N MET A 855 -1.04 -1.99 -20.71
CA MET A 855 -0.21 -0.85 -21.11
C MET A 855 0.79 -1.24 -22.20
N GLY A 856 1.23 -0.27 -23.00
CA GLY A 856 2.41 -0.42 -23.84
C GLY A 856 3.71 -0.45 -23.01
N PRO A 857 4.86 -0.71 -23.66
CA PRO A 857 6.13 -0.92 -22.96
C PRO A 857 6.56 0.28 -22.12
N GLY A 858 6.66 1.48 -22.71
CA GLY A 858 7.09 2.69 -22.01
C GLY A 858 6.11 3.13 -20.92
N SER A 859 4.81 3.18 -21.23
CA SER A 859 3.77 3.53 -20.25
C SER A 859 3.75 2.59 -19.04
N ARG A 860 4.10 1.31 -19.23
CA ARG A 860 4.23 0.35 -18.12
C ARG A 860 5.47 0.61 -17.28
N GLN A 861 6.66 0.76 -17.90
CA GLN A 861 7.89 1.03 -17.15
C GLN A 861 7.77 2.32 -16.33
N ASP A 862 7.34 3.43 -16.95
CA ASP A 862 7.09 4.71 -16.26
C ASP A 862 6.15 4.55 -15.04
N THR A 863 5.17 3.64 -15.12
CA THR A 863 4.18 3.38 -14.05
C THR A 863 4.75 2.53 -12.92
N LEU A 864 5.62 1.56 -13.25
CA LEU A 864 6.25 0.67 -12.28
C LEU A 864 7.45 1.33 -11.58
N ASP A 865 8.25 2.13 -12.29
CA ASP A 865 9.28 2.99 -11.67
C ASP A 865 8.66 3.97 -10.66
N ASP A 866 7.55 4.63 -11.00
CA ASP A 866 6.83 5.53 -10.07
C ASP A 866 6.32 4.78 -8.82
N PHE A 867 5.89 3.52 -8.98
CA PHE A 867 5.55 2.63 -7.86
C PHE A 867 6.77 2.31 -6.99
N TRP A 868 7.90 1.89 -7.57
CA TRP A 868 9.08 1.51 -6.77
C TRP A 868 9.78 2.72 -6.15
N HIS A 869 9.70 3.88 -6.80
CA HIS A 869 10.11 5.15 -6.23
C HIS A 869 9.27 5.49 -4.98
N TYR A 870 7.95 5.27 -5.03
CA TYR A 870 7.07 5.41 -3.85
C TYR A 870 7.38 4.39 -2.75
N TRP A 871 7.62 3.13 -3.12
CA TRP A 871 7.99 2.07 -2.17
C TRP A 871 9.31 2.38 -1.45
N ASN A 872 10.38 2.64 -2.19
CA ASN A 872 11.69 3.00 -1.63
C ASN A 872 11.61 4.26 -0.77
N TRP A 873 10.87 5.29 -1.20
CA TRP A 873 10.65 6.50 -0.41
C TRP A 873 9.99 6.19 0.95
N ASN A 874 8.92 5.38 0.97
CA ASN A 874 8.28 4.98 2.22
C ASN A 874 9.22 4.16 3.13
N LYS A 875 10.05 3.28 2.55
CA LYS A 875 11.07 2.51 3.30
C LYS A 875 12.13 3.42 3.91
N VAL A 876 12.62 4.43 3.17
CA VAL A 876 13.57 5.43 3.65
C VAL A 876 12.97 6.28 4.78
N VAL A 877 11.77 6.83 4.60
CA VAL A 877 11.08 7.60 5.66
C VAL A 877 10.80 6.75 6.91
N GLY A 878 10.47 5.46 6.75
CA GLY A 878 10.30 4.51 7.85
C GLY A 878 11.60 3.95 8.44
N MET A 879 12.78 4.24 7.86
CA MET A 879 14.01 3.50 8.12
C MET A 879 14.51 3.65 9.55
N GLY A 880 14.52 4.87 10.10
CA GLY A 880 14.97 5.12 11.49
C GLY A 880 14.17 4.36 12.54
N ASN A 881 12.84 4.28 12.38
CA ASN A 881 11.97 3.50 13.26
C ASN A 881 12.21 1.99 13.10
N THR A 882 12.41 1.52 11.87
CA THR A 882 12.71 0.11 11.57
C THR A 882 14.05 -0.31 12.18
N LEU A 883 15.11 0.47 11.97
CA LEU A 883 16.45 0.20 12.51
C LEU A 883 16.45 0.25 14.03
N ARG A 884 15.84 1.28 14.66
CA ARG A 884 15.70 1.36 16.13
C ARG A 884 14.99 0.13 16.71
N THR A 885 13.91 -0.32 16.07
CA THR A 885 13.14 -1.49 16.54
C THR A 885 13.95 -2.78 16.38
N ARG A 886 14.63 -2.96 15.24
CA ARG A 886 15.52 -4.11 15.01
C ARG A 886 16.71 -4.14 15.98
N PHE A 887 17.34 -2.99 16.26
CA PHE A 887 18.45 -2.88 17.21
C PHE A 887 18.02 -3.23 18.65
N LEU A 888 16.87 -2.72 19.11
CA LEU A 888 16.34 -3.06 20.43
C LEU A 888 15.99 -4.56 20.55
N LYS A 889 15.44 -5.17 19.49
CA LYS A 889 15.27 -6.64 19.45
C LYS A 889 16.63 -7.34 19.51
N ALA A 890 17.56 -7.01 18.61
CA ALA A 890 18.87 -7.65 18.52
C ALA A 890 19.67 -7.59 19.83
N ARG A 891 19.61 -6.47 20.58
CA ARG A 891 20.19 -6.37 21.92
C ARG A 891 19.57 -7.33 22.94
N LYS A 892 18.25 -7.56 22.88
CA LYS A 892 17.59 -8.55 23.74
C LYS A 892 18.01 -9.97 23.35
N GLU A 893 17.90 -10.31 22.06
CA GLU A 893 18.26 -11.66 21.60
C GLU A 893 19.73 -11.97 21.88
N LEU A 894 20.65 -11.02 21.68
CA LEU A 894 22.07 -11.20 22.00
C LEU A 894 22.31 -11.56 23.46
N ALA A 895 21.59 -10.95 24.41
CA ALA A 895 21.69 -11.28 25.83
C ALA A 895 21.14 -12.69 26.12
N THR A 896 19.99 -13.04 25.53
CA THR A 896 19.37 -14.37 25.66
C THR A 896 20.26 -15.46 25.07
N GLN A 897 20.75 -15.29 23.84
CA GLN A 897 21.58 -16.28 23.15
C GLN A 897 22.96 -16.43 23.82
N LYS A 898 23.58 -15.35 24.30
CA LYS A 898 24.82 -15.46 25.11
C LYS A 898 24.58 -16.23 26.40
N SER A 899 23.51 -15.94 27.15
CA SER A 899 23.20 -16.65 28.40
C SER A 899 22.89 -18.14 28.17
N ALA A 900 22.27 -18.48 27.04
CA ALA A 900 22.02 -19.87 26.64
C ALA A 900 23.32 -20.60 26.25
N LEU A 901 24.19 -19.97 25.45
CA LEU A 901 25.50 -20.51 25.07
C LEU A 901 26.41 -20.67 26.31
N ASP A 902 26.47 -19.65 27.16
CA ASP A 902 27.19 -19.66 28.43
C ASP A 902 26.76 -20.78 29.38
N LEU A 903 25.51 -21.26 29.27
CA LEU A 903 24.99 -22.39 30.05
C LEU A 903 25.33 -23.72 29.37
N PHE A 904 25.08 -23.83 28.06
CA PHE A 904 25.41 -25.00 27.25
C PHE A 904 26.90 -25.35 27.32
N SER A 905 27.78 -24.37 27.09
CA SER A 905 29.23 -24.58 27.13
C SER A 905 29.78 -24.87 28.53
N LYS A 906 29.04 -24.54 29.59
CA LYS A 906 29.37 -24.95 30.97
C LYS A 906 28.95 -26.38 31.29
N ALA A 907 27.93 -26.91 30.60
CA ALA A 907 27.53 -28.31 30.69
C ALA A 907 28.46 -29.21 29.86
N GLN A 908 28.71 -28.86 28.60
CA GLN A 908 29.46 -29.67 27.64
C GLN A 908 30.96 -29.31 27.57
N LYS A 909 31.60 -29.10 28.73
CA LYS A 909 32.98 -28.58 28.80
C LYS A 909 34.04 -29.45 28.10
N ALA A 910 33.81 -30.74 27.97
CA ALA A 910 34.73 -31.67 27.32
C ALA A 910 34.73 -31.51 25.79
N ASP A 911 33.54 -31.32 25.21
CA ASP A 911 33.30 -31.39 23.77
C ASP A 911 33.33 -30.02 23.09
N VAL A 912 33.05 -28.94 23.83
CA VAL A 912 33.09 -27.55 23.34
C VAL A 912 34.38 -27.18 22.59
N PRO A 913 35.60 -27.54 23.03
CA PRO A 913 36.81 -27.26 22.27
C PRO A 913 36.83 -27.92 20.89
N THR A 914 36.27 -29.13 20.77
CA THR A 914 36.15 -29.87 19.51
C THR A 914 35.11 -29.21 18.60
N TRP A 915 33.90 -28.99 19.09
CA TRP A 915 32.82 -28.36 18.30
C TRP A 915 33.15 -26.93 17.89
N GLN A 916 33.83 -26.16 18.74
CA GLN A 916 34.28 -24.82 18.37
C GLN A 916 35.27 -24.90 17.22
N LYS A 917 36.23 -25.84 17.24
CA LYS A 917 37.15 -26.04 16.11
C LYS A 917 36.41 -26.49 14.84
N GLU A 918 35.44 -27.38 14.94
CA GLU A 918 34.64 -27.82 13.78
C GLU A 918 33.85 -26.65 13.15
N VAL A 919 33.36 -25.71 13.97
CA VAL A 919 32.74 -24.46 13.48
C VAL A 919 33.78 -23.50 12.90
N ASP A 920 34.93 -23.31 13.56
CA ASP A 920 35.99 -22.40 13.09
C ASP A 920 36.59 -22.88 11.75
N ASP A 921 36.90 -24.18 11.62
CA ASP A 921 37.40 -24.79 10.39
C ASP A 921 36.37 -24.67 9.24
N PHE A 922 35.07 -24.81 9.55
CA PHE A 922 33.98 -24.66 8.57
C PHE A 922 33.77 -23.19 8.15
N GLU A 923 33.75 -22.24 9.09
CA GLU A 923 33.58 -20.81 8.79
C GLU A 923 34.79 -20.24 8.03
N ALA A 924 35.99 -20.78 8.26
CA ALA A 924 37.22 -20.45 7.53
C ALA A 924 37.35 -21.07 6.13
N GLU A 925 36.38 -21.88 5.68
CA GLU A 925 36.41 -22.64 4.42
C GLU A 925 37.63 -23.58 4.28
N VAL A 926 38.05 -24.24 5.38
CA VAL A 926 39.15 -25.22 5.35
C VAL A 926 38.79 -26.37 4.38
N PRO A 927 39.70 -26.76 3.45
CA PRO A 927 39.46 -27.88 2.55
C PRO A 927 39.09 -29.17 3.28
N ASP A 928 38.13 -29.90 2.72
CA ASP A 928 37.59 -31.17 3.24
C ASP A 928 36.97 -31.11 4.66
N ALA A 929 36.81 -29.91 5.25
CA ALA A 929 36.07 -29.73 6.49
C ALA A 929 34.59 -30.09 6.31
N LYS A 930 34.09 -30.98 7.18
CA LYS A 930 32.67 -31.36 7.21
C LYS A 930 31.83 -30.23 7.82
N THR A 931 30.58 -30.14 7.40
CA THR A 931 29.60 -29.23 8.01
C THR A 931 29.24 -29.72 9.43
N PRO A 932 29.51 -28.95 10.50
CA PRO A 932 29.11 -29.32 11.87
C PRO A 932 27.58 -29.26 12.08
N TYR A 933 26.83 -28.86 11.05
CA TYR A 933 25.37 -28.77 11.04
C TYR A 933 24.70 -29.93 10.28
N GLU A 934 25.46 -30.91 9.78
CA GLU A 934 24.91 -32.18 9.33
C GLU A 934 24.59 -33.06 10.54
N LEU A 935 23.34 -33.49 10.66
CA LEU A 935 22.98 -34.51 11.66
C LEU A 935 23.49 -35.86 11.16
N SER A 936 24.36 -36.51 11.94
CA SER A 936 24.83 -37.87 11.69
C SER A 936 23.64 -38.80 11.41
N LYS A 937 23.68 -39.54 10.28
CA LYS A 937 22.62 -40.51 9.91
C LYS A 937 22.45 -41.58 10.98
N SER A 938 21.48 -41.42 11.87
CA SER A 938 21.14 -42.36 12.92
C SER A 938 20.23 -43.48 12.40
N GLY A 939 20.83 -44.43 11.69
CA GLY A 939 20.15 -45.60 11.12
C GLY A 939 19.49 -45.36 9.75
N VAL A 940 18.83 -46.40 9.26
CA VAL A 940 18.03 -46.41 8.04
C VAL A 940 16.71 -45.69 8.32
N THR A 941 16.30 -44.71 7.51
CA THR A 941 15.00 -44.05 7.73
C THR A 941 13.86 -44.94 7.24
N LEU A 942 12.65 -44.76 7.79
CA LEU A 942 11.44 -45.44 7.27
C LEU A 942 11.28 -45.27 5.75
N ARG A 943 11.71 -44.13 5.18
CA ARG A 943 11.62 -43.87 3.74
C ARG A 943 12.71 -44.59 2.93
N ASP A 944 13.87 -44.85 3.54
CA ASP A 944 14.90 -45.69 2.92
C ASP A 944 14.43 -47.17 2.96
N ILE A 945 13.84 -47.65 4.06
CA ILE A 945 13.24 -49.00 4.16
C ILE A 945 12.10 -49.17 3.13
N GLU A 946 11.20 -48.18 3.00
CA GLU A 946 10.15 -48.19 1.96
C GLU A 946 10.75 -48.25 0.55
N LEU A 947 11.92 -47.65 0.30
CA LEU A 947 12.59 -47.68 -1.00
C LEU A 947 13.34 -49.00 -1.23
N GLU A 948 13.94 -49.55 -0.19
CA GLU A 948 14.65 -50.83 -0.17
C GLU A 948 13.68 -51.97 -0.48
N LEU A 949 12.54 -52.04 0.24
CA LEU A 949 11.45 -52.97 -0.03
C LEU A 949 10.85 -52.80 -1.43
N LEU A 950 10.69 -51.56 -1.93
CA LEU A 950 10.20 -51.33 -3.31
C LEU A 950 11.22 -51.78 -4.37
N ASN A 951 12.52 -51.66 -4.11
CA ASN A 951 13.55 -52.19 -5.01
C ASN A 951 13.58 -53.73 -4.94
N GLU A 952 13.46 -54.32 -3.75
CA GLU A 952 13.33 -55.78 -3.58
C GLU A 952 12.09 -56.33 -4.30
N GLU A 953 10.94 -55.64 -4.23
CA GLU A 953 9.74 -55.98 -5.02
C GLU A 953 10.01 -55.86 -6.53
N GLN A 954 10.78 -54.87 -7.00
CA GLN A 954 11.13 -54.73 -8.43
C GLN A 954 12.21 -55.69 -8.93
N ASP A 955 13.14 -56.14 -8.09
CA ASP A 955 14.14 -57.17 -8.41
C ASP A 955 13.58 -58.60 -8.29
N HIS A 956 12.33 -58.75 -7.81
CA HIS A 956 11.57 -60.00 -7.73
C HIS A 956 10.47 -60.17 -8.81
N GLU A 957 10.21 -59.18 -9.67
CA GLU A 957 9.28 -59.24 -10.84
C GLU A 957 9.98 -59.62 -12.17
#